data_AF-A0A4Y8AV88-F1
#
_entry.id   AF-A0A4Y8AV88-F1
#
_cell.length_a   1.000
_cell.length_b   1.000
_cell.length_c   1.000
_cell.angle_alpha   90.00
_cell.angle_beta   90.00
_cell.angle_gamma   90.00
#
_symmetry.space_group_name_H-M   'P 1'
#
loop_
_entity.id
_entity.type
_entity.pdbx_description
1 polymer ?
#
loop_
_entity_poly.entity_id
_entity_poly.type
_entity_poly.pdbx_seq_one_letter_code
_entity_poly.pdbx_strand_id
1 'polypeptide(L)'
;MKKTFLATTTLLLLFLATVQLKAQEKDEEKDKTRWTPEDIVNTESMRSVSISPDETMVVWTKNKAVKKKDKFVSDIYLTRLDIPEKNTFKTIQLTNADENDYSPMFSKDGEYIYFLSTRDKGKKLWKLSIYGGEPKEVKEFKNGISSLAWQNKNTLLFKSNEGETLHESKLKEKKDDVIVVEDSLHWKPSRVYAYDIKEKSIKRITNNKKPLESYTVSPDGKWLIYSTSRSRSYASDAQKDPFYFLQNLETKQVTQIIKELDFPSNGFEFSKDNKGFYFTSSHSSDPKWNGAGISELYYFTLETNAYKKVDLEWDLGIGRGYNVVGNDVIVTLANKAYYKLAYYKKSGNSWSKKSIDLDEKDNHTTLLSVSENGSKVIYQYSTASKLPKFYVADISKNKFINEKEVIELNKNLAKKHITKSEVLVWKGYNNEEVTGILYYPENYKAGKRYPLILSIHGGPSGVDTDTWSERWSTYPNILAQRGSFVLKPNYHGSSNHGLSFVESIKGNYYEPELEDITKAIHLLDKKGMIDKDQLGTMGWSNGAILTTMLTVRYPNMFKFAAPGAGDVNWTSDYGTCRFGVSFDQSYFGGAPWDDLNGKFYNENYIIKSPLFEIEKIKTPTIIFHGSEDRAVPRDQGWEYYRGLQQVNKAPVRFLWFPGQPHGLGKITHQLRKMNEELAWIDTYLFNKPSTKNEAFKKESPLANLLKIDNVKVTENGNFGIELNNVLIPETVSVKKDSISIGRFEVTNAQFKAYNPEFNFDAGLDNYPVVTSKEEALKYVQWLSRLTGDSYRLPSEKEAQKLQKSAHKAAAKENTLNYWAGYEITIDEVEKLNKKITELKSHLFKKVGKNKTTKVGEAEVYDLGGNVAEYFENGIYGYSAYDFYDTNNTEMIKSKYVGIRVIKE
;
A
#
# COMPACT_ATOMS: atom_id res chain seq x y z
N MET A 1 52.91 25.93 -28.39
CA MET A 1 51.78 26.70 -27.83
C MET A 1 50.40 26.06 -28.13
N LYS A 2 50.22 24.72 -28.01
CA LYS A 2 48.94 24.03 -28.31
C LYS A 2 48.59 22.85 -27.38
N LYS A 3 49.32 22.66 -26.27
CA LYS A 3 49.05 21.57 -25.29
C LYS A 3 48.44 22.05 -23.96
N THR A 4 48.34 23.35 -23.74
CA THR A 4 47.89 23.93 -22.45
C THR A 4 46.41 24.35 -22.42
N PHE A 5 45.70 24.32 -23.56
CA PHE A 5 44.30 24.80 -23.65
C PHE A 5 43.23 23.69 -23.56
N LEU A 6 43.61 22.41 -23.73
CA LEU A 6 42.67 21.27 -23.65
C LEU A 6 42.48 20.74 -22.21
N ALA A 7 43.44 20.97 -21.32
CA ALA A 7 43.37 20.49 -19.94
C ALA A 7 42.45 21.36 -19.06
N THR A 8 42.40 22.67 -19.30
CA THR A 8 41.59 23.63 -18.54
C THR A 8 40.10 23.57 -18.89
N THR A 9 39.75 23.24 -20.14
CA THR A 9 38.34 23.15 -20.58
C THR A 9 37.67 21.85 -20.08
N THR A 10 38.43 20.75 -20.01
CA THR A 10 37.95 19.45 -19.49
C THR A 10 37.79 19.46 -17.97
N LEU A 11 38.66 20.17 -17.23
CA LEU A 11 38.52 20.34 -15.78
C LEU A 11 37.30 21.19 -15.40
N LEU A 12 36.97 22.23 -16.17
CA LEU A 12 35.83 23.11 -15.91
C LEU A 12 34.48 22.38 -16.12
N LEU A 13 34.39 21.50 -17.12
CA LEU A 13 33.21 20.66 -17.40
C LEU A 13 33.00 19.55 -16.33
N LEU A 14 34.08 18.95 -15.82
CA LEU A 14 34.03 18.00 -14.71
C LEU A 14 33.67 18.68 -13.38
N PHE A 15 34.09 19.93 -13.16
CA PHE A 15 33.72 20.71 -11.98
C PHE A 15 32.25 21.15 -12.02
N LEU A 16 31.73 21.56 -13.18
CA LEU A 16 30.32 21.92 -13.35
C LEU A 16 29.39 20.70 -13.20
N ALA A 17 29.77 19.53 -13.71
CA ALA A 17 29.02 18.29 -13.54
C ALA A 17 28.99 17.81 -12.08
N THR A 18 30.10 17.90 -11.36
CA THR A 18 30.17 17.49 -9.93
C THR A 18 29.48 18.47 -8.99
N VAL A 19 29.43 19.76 -9.32
CA VAL A 19 28.67 20.77 -8.58
C VAL A 19 27.15 20.63 -8.82
N GLN A 20 26.71 20.26 -10.03
CA GLN A 20 25.31 19.93 -10.30
C GLN A 20 24.85 18.63 -9.62
N LEU A 21 25.69 17.59 -9.59
CA LEU A 21 25.40 16.34 -8.87
C LEU A 21 25.31 16.54 -7.34
N LYS A 22 26.19 17.37 -6.75
CA LYS A 22 26.13 17.71 -5.32
C LYS A 22 24.97 18.63 -4.94
N ALA A 23 24.48 19.46 -5.86
CA ALA A 23 23.28 20.26 -5.65
C ALA A 23 22.02 19.40 -5.70
N GLN A 24 21.98 18.40 -6.59
CA GLN A 24 20.83 17.50 -6.74
C GLN A 24 20.67 16.53 -5.56
N GLU A 25 21.77 16.04 -4.96
CA GLU A 25 21.71 15.17 -3.77
C GLU A 25 21.29 15.90 -2.47
N LYS A 26 21.47 17.23 -2.40
CA LYS A 26 21.05 18.03 -1.22
C LYS A 26 19.58 18.47 -1.25
N ASP A 27 18.96 18.53 -2.43
CA ASP A 27 17.57 18.98 -2.60
C ASP A 27 16.54 17.84 -2.58
N GLU A 28 16.93 16.58 -2.84
CA GLU A 28 16.00 15.44 -2.81
C GLU A 28 15.39 15.17 -1.41
N GLU A 29 16.03 15.61 -0.31
CA GLU A 29 15.52 15.35 1.05
C GLU A 29 14.45 16.35 1.56
N LYS A 30 13.99 17.34 0.78
CA LYS A 30 12.93 18.29 1.23
C LYS A 30 11.91 18.80 0.21
N ASP A 31 11.82 18.28 -1.01
CA ASP A 31 10.68 18.63 -1.88
C ASP A 31 9.40 17.90 -1.44
N LYS A 32 8.58 18.58 -0.63
CA LYS A 32 7.31 18.06 -0.14
C LYS A 32 6.27 17.80 -1.25
N THR A 33 6.51 18.26 -2.48
CA THR A 33 5.61 18.07 -3.62
C THR A 33 5.80 16.72 -4.32
N ARG A 34 6.90 15.99 -4.05
CA ARG A 34 7.16 14.65 -4.61
C ARG A 34 6.38 13.55 -3.89
N TRP A 35 6.00 12.51 -4.62
CA TRP A 35 5.29 11.35 -4.07
C TRP A 35 6.26 10.39 -3.37
N THR A 36 5.85 9.84 -2.24
CA THR A 36 6.57 8.76 -1.54
C THR A 36 5.67 7.54 -1.31
N PRO A 37 6.25 6.35 -1.06
CA PRO A 37 5.47 5.16 -0.67
C PRO A 37 4.53 5.41 0.52
N GLU A 38 4.91 6.28 1.45
CA GLU A 38 4.06 6.70 2.57
C GLU A 38 2.84 7.48 2.12
N ASP A 39 2.94 8.36 1.11
CA ASP A 39 1.79 9.10 0.58
C ASP A 39 0.73 8.12 0.04
N ILE A 40 1.16 7.06 -0.64
CA ILE A 40 0.28 6.01 -1.18
C ILE A 40 -0.43 5.26 -0.06
N VAL A 41 0.33 4.75 0.92
CA VAL A 41 -0.25 4.02 2.06
C VAL A 41 -1.19 4.89 2.89
N ASN A 42 -0.94 6.20 3.01
CA ASN A 42 -1.78 7.09 3.81
C ASN A 42 -2.96 7.68 3.02
N THR A 43 -3.21 7.23 1.78
CA THR A 43 -4.37 7.68 0.99
C THR A 43 -5.68 7.28 1.67
N GLU A 44 -6.56 8.26 1.87
CA GLU A 44 -7.89 8.09 2.43
C GLU A 44 -8.90 7.80 1.31
N SER A 45 -9.91 6.95 1.58
CA SER A 45 -10.99 6.67 0.62
C SER A 45 -12.35 6.59 1.31
N MET A 46 -13.39 7.10 0.65
CA MET A 46 -14.80 6.90 1.03
C MET A 46 -15.27 5.51 0.58
N ARG A 47 -15.89 4.75 1.50
CA ARG A 47 -16.45 3.42 1.27
C ARG A 47 -17.82 3.28 1.98
N SER A 48 -18.52 2.18 1.69
CA SER A 48 -19.79 1.81 2.36
C SER A 48 -20.78 2.98 2.49
N VAL A 49 -21.07 3.63 1.37
CA VAL A 49 -21.92 4.83 1.32
C VAL A 49 -23.40 4.42 1.36
N SER A 50 -24.17 5.08 2.22
CA SER A 50 -25.62 4.89 2.34
C SER A 50 -26.30 6.24 2.58
N ILE A 51 -27.37 6.50 1.83
CA ILE A 51 -28.20 7.71 1.95
C ILE A 51 -29.34 7.44 2.97
N SER A 52 -29.70 8.44 3.78
CA SER A 52 -30.81 8.33 4.74
C SER A 52 -32.17 8.18 4.05
N PRO A 53 -33.18 7.60 4.73
CA PRO A 53 -34.52 7.42 4.16
C PRO A 53 -35.20 8.71 3.67
N ASP A 54 -34.92 9.83 4.34
CA ASP A 54 -35.41 11.17 4.00
C ASP A 54 -34.47 11.93 3.04
N GLU A 55 -33.37 11.30 2.63
CA GLU A 55 -32.35 11.83 1.71
C GLU A 55 -31.65 13.12 2.15
N THR A 56 -31.74 13.49 3.43
CA THR A 56 -31.07 14.66 3.99
C THR A 56 -29.65 14.36 4.50
N MET A 57 -29.27 13.08 4.58
CA MET A 57 -27.99 12.66 5.15
C MET A 57 -27.34 11.52 4.37
N VAL A 58 -26.02 11.40 4.53
CA VAL A 58 -25.22 10.29 3.99
C VAL A 58 -24.31 9.76 5.09
N VAL A 59 -24.40 8.46 5.37
CA VAL A 59 -23.42 7.76 6.21
C VAL A 59 -22.43 7.02 5.31
N TRP A 60 -21.16 7.05 5.68
CA TRP A 60 -20.08 6.41 4.92
C TRP A 60 -18.92 6.07 5.83
N THR A 61 -17.99 5.24 5.34
CA THR A 61 -16.77 4.90 6.06
C THR A 61 -15.53 5.50 5.40
N LYS A 62 -14.62 6.05 6.22
CA LYS A 62 -13.31 6.51 5.78
C LYS A 62 -12.25 5.46 6.10
N ASN A 63 -11.71 4.82 5.07
CA ASN A 63 -10.57 3.91 5.22
C ASN A 63 -9.27 4.71 5.39
N LYS A 64 -8.46 4.36 6.40
CA LYS A 64 -7.17 5.03 6.72
C LYS A 64 -6.12 4.03 7.24
N ALA A 65 -4.85 4.40 7.11
CA ALA A 65 -3.72 3.65 7.68
C ALA A 65 -3.52 3.96 9.18
N VAL A 66 -3.33 2.92 10.00
CA VAL A 66 -2.96 3.04 11.42
C VAL A 66 -1.60 2.37 11.63
N LYS A 67 -0.52 3.14 11.43
CA LYS A 67 0.86 2.64 11.44
C LYS A 67 1.24 1.89 12.71
N LYS A 68 0.83 2.39 13.89
CA LYS A 68 1.12 1.74 15.19
C LYS A 68 0.51 0.34 15.34
N LYS A 69 -0.54 0.02 14.57
CA LYS A 69 -1.19 -1.30 14.53
C LYS A 69 -0.88 -2.09 13.25
N ASP A 70 -0.07 -1.52 12.35
CA ASP A 70 0.29 -2.11 11.06
C ASP A 70 -0.91 -2.60 10.23
N LYS A 71 -2.02 -1.85 10.26
CA LYS A 71 -3.27 -2.21 9.58
C LYS A 71 -4.00 -0.98 9.03
N PHE A 72 -4.88 -1.24 8.06
CA PHE A 72 -5.89 -0.28 7.62
C PHE A 72 -7.17 -0.47 8.43
N VAL A 73 -7.82 0.63 8.79
CA VAL A 73 -9.08 0.64 9.56
C VAL A 73 -10.08 1.60 8.92
N SER A 74 -11.35 1.47 9.30
CA SER A 74 -12.42 2.34 8.83
C SER A 74 -13.11 3.03 10.00
N ASP A 75 -13.34 4.33 9.85
CA ASP A 75 -14.14 5.15 10.77
C ASP A 75 -15.47 5.53 10.09
N ILE A 76 -16.55 5.70 10.85
CA ILE A 76 -17.84 6.13 10.32
C ILE A 76 -17.94 7.65 10.33
N TYR A 77 -18.45 8.20 9.23
CA TYR A 77 -18.72 9.62 9.02
C TYR A 77 -20.17 9.83 8.61
N LEU A 78 -20.75 10.94 9.05
CA LEU A 78 -22.09 11.39 8.66
C LEU A 78 -21.99 12.76 8.00
N THR A 79 -22.49 12.87 6.78
CA THR A 79 -22.61 14.13 6.05
C THR A 79 -24.07 14.58 6.03
N ARG A 80 -24.33 15.83 6.41
CA ARG A 80 -25.65 16.48 6.44
C ARG A 80 -25.88 17.27 5.15
N LEU A 81 -26.60 16.68 4.21
CA LEU A 81 -26.89 17.29 2.90
C LEU A 81 -27.80 18.53 3.02
N ASP A 82 -28.52 18.65 4.13
CA ASP A 82 -29.35 19.80 4.48
C ASP A 82 -28.58 20.97 5.12
N ILE A 83 -27.29 20.77 5.46
CA ILE A 83 -26.45 21.79 6.10
C ILE A 83 -25.23 22.08 5.21
N PRO A 84 -25.30 23.08 4.31
CA PRO A 84 -24.16 23.52 3.51
C PRO A 84 -22.99 23.99 4.38
N GLU A 85 -21.76 23.63 4.00
CA GLU A 85 -20.52 24.13 4.62
C GLU A 85 -19.55 24.53 3.51
N LYS A 86 -19.43 25.84 3.21
CA LYS A 86 -18.70 26.37 2.05
C LYS A 86 -19.15 25.69 0.75
N ASN A 87 -18.22 25.04 0.04
CA ASN A 87 -18.48 24.32 -1.22
C ASN A 87 -18.90 22.85 -1.01
N THR A 88 -18.97 22.39 0.25
CA THR A 88 -19.36 21.02 0.62
C THR A 88 -20.56 21.07 1.57
N PHE A 89 -20.73 20.00 2.34
CA PHE A 89 -21.74 19.86 3.38
C PHE A 89 -21.09 19.66 4.75
N LYS A 90 -21.86 19.86 5.80
CA LYS A 90 -21.39 19.59 7.16
C LYS A 90 -21.14 18.10 7.32
N THR A 91 -19.89 17.72 7.58
CA THR A 91 -19.52 16.33 7.85
C THR A 91 -19.00 16.18 9.28
N ILE A 92 -19.49 15.13 9.95
CA ILE A 92 -19.19 14.79 11.34
C ILE A 92 -18.54 13.41 11.36
N GLN A 93 -17.36 13.32 11.97
CA GLN A 93 -16.78 12.02 12.31
C GLN A 93 -17.55 11.43 13.49
N LEU A 94 -18.15 10.26 13.28
CA LEU A 94 -18.99 9.58 14.27
C LEU A 94 -18.21 8.56 15.10
N THR A 95 -17.18 7.94 14.53
CA THR A 95 -16.29 7.03 15.25
C THR A 95 -14.83 7.35 14.96
N ASN A 96 -13.95 7.06 15.92
CA ASN A 96 -12.52 7.28 15.82
C ASN A 96 -11.76 6.20 16.61
N ALA A 97 -12.14 4.94 16.39
CA ALA A 97 -11.42 3.84 16.97
C ALA A 97 -10.22 3.51 16.07
N ASP A 98 -9.09 3.09 16.64
CA ASP A 98 -8.02 2.45 15.85
C ASP A 98 -8.41 1.02 15.44
N GLU A 99 -9.67 0.82 15.09
CA GLU A 99 -10.38 -0.44 14.86
C GLU A 99 -11.34 -0.26 13.69
N ASN A 100 -11.77 -1.36 13.09
CA ASN A 100 -12.59 -1.31 11.88
C ASN A 100 -14.07 -1.19 12.26
N ASP A 101 -14.68 -0.04 11.98
CA ASP A 101 -16.12 0.17 12.00
C ASP A 101 -16.67 0.12 10.57
N TYR A 102 -17.60 -0.79 10.31
CA TYR A 102 -18.01 -1.15 8.95
C TYR A 102 -19.50 -1.49 8.85
N SER A 103 -19.98 -1.53 7.60
CA SER A 103 -21.38 -1.75 7.24
C SER A 103 -22.37 -0.82 7.97
N PRO A 104 -22.16 0.52 7.97
CA PRO A 104 -23.12 1.44 8.57
C PRO A 104 -24.43 1.44 7.77
N MET A 105 -25.55 1.51 8.48
CA MET A 105 -26.88 1.66 7.90
C MET A 105 -27.75 2.54 8.79
N PHE A 106 -28.58 3.38 8.18
CA PHE A 106 -29.61 4.11 8.91
C PHE A 106 -30.70 3.18 9.45
N SER A 107 -31.27 3.51 10.60
CA SER A 107 -32.60 3.01 10.98
C SER A 107 -33.65 3.47 9.98
N LYS A 108 -34.77 2.74 9.89
CA LYS A 108 -35.85 3.10 8.95
C LYS A 108 -36.51 4.46 9.24
N ASP A 109 -36.36 4.99 10.46
CA ASP A 109 -36.76 6.37 10.83
C ASP A 109 -35.63 7.41 10.70
N GLY A 110 -34.41 6.99 10.35
CA GLY A 110 -33.28 7.89 10.15
C GLY A 110 -32.61 8.40 11.44
N GLU A 111 -33.11 8.08 12.64
CA GLU A 111 -32.59 8.63 13.91
C GLU A 111 -31.31 7.96 14.43
N TYR A 112 -31.01 6.76 13.94
CA TYR A 112 -29.88 5.96 14.40
C TYR A 112 -29.07 5.37 13.24
N ILE A 113 -27.80 5.10 13.50
CA ILE A 113 -26.89 4.36 12.63
C ILE A 113 -26.53 3.05 13.31
N TYR A 114 -26.80 1.94 12.65
CA TYR A 114 -26.38 0.60 13.06
C TYR A 114 -25.15 0.18 12.29
N PHE A 115 -24.20 -0.47 12.96
CA PHE A 115 -22.94 -0.88 12.34
C PHE A 115 -22.26 -2.03 13.09
N LEU A 116 -21.24 -2.61 12.47
CA LEU A 116 -20.39 -3.64 13.05
C LEU A 116 -19.00 -3.07 13.38
N SER A 117 -18.35 -3.59 14.42
CA SER A 117 -17.03 -3.12 14.85
C SER A 117 -16.11 -4.26 15.27
N THR A 118 -14.80 -4.08 15.07
CA THR A 118 -13.74 -4.96 15.60
C THR A 118 -13.17 -4.49 16.95
N ARG A 119 -13.77 -3.47 17.59
CA ARG A 119 -13.25 -2.88 18.83
C ARG A 119 -13.20 -3.82 20.03
N ASP A 120 -14.16 -4.73 20.12
CA ASP A 120 -14.29 -5.67 21.21
C ASP A 120 -14.03 -7.10 20.72
N LYS A 121 -13.66 -7.97 21.66
CA LYS A 121 -13.75 -9.42 21.44
C LYS A 121 -15.23 -9.79 21.35
N GLY A 122 -15.65 -10.38 20.23
CA GLY A 122 -17.05 -10.75 19.98
C GLY A 122 -17.65 -9.97 18.81
N LYS A 123 -18.54 -10.62 18.06
CA LYS A 123 -19.21 -10.02 16.89
C LYS A 123 -20.48 -9.32 17.37
N LYS A 124 -20.40 -8.01 17.56
CA LYS A 124 -21.45 -7.18 18.17
C LYS A 124 -22.09 -6.24 17.14
N LEU A 125 -23.41 -6.05 17.29
CA LEU A 125 -24.15 -4.97 16.63
C LEU A 125 -24.11 -3.74 17.53
N TRP A 126 -23.71 -2.61 16.95
CA TRP A 126 -23.64 -1.32 17.62
C TRP A 126 -24.70 -0.39 17.05
N LYS A 127 -25.18 0.53 17.88
CA LYS A 127 -26.02 1.65 17.45
C LYS A 127 -25.44 2.98 17.92
N LEU A 128 -25.61 4.00 17.10
CA LEU A 128 -25.20 5.37 17.38
C LEU A 128 -26.33 6.33 17.00
N SER A 129 -26.56 7.38 17.77
CA SER A 129 -27.55 8.40 17.41
C SER A 129 -26.95 9.37 16.38
N ILE A 130 -27.76 9.85 15.44
CA ILE A 130 -27.34 10.89 14.49
C ILE A 130 -27.01 12.23 15.17
N TYR A 131 -27.46 12.43 16.42
CA TYR A 131 -27.19 13.62 17.22
C TYR A 131 -25.85 13.53 17.99
N GLY A 132 -25.12 12.43 17.85
CA GLY A 132 -23.85 12.18 18.52
C GLY A 132 -23.98 11.36 19.82
N GLY A 133 -22.91 11.34 20.61
CA GLY A 133 -22.76 10.51 21.81
C GLY A 133 -21.93 9.25 21.57
N GLU A 134 -21.80 8.40 22.60
CA GLU A 134 -21.03 7.16 22.50
C GLU A 134 -21.83 6.04 21.82
N PRO A 135 -21.19 5.21 20.96
CA PRO A 135 -21.83 4.01 20.44
C PRO A 135 -22.29 3.07 21.55
N LYS A 136 -23.54 2.61 21.46
CA LYS A 136 -24.13 1.68 22.42
C LYS A 136 -24.17 0.28 21.83
N GLU A 137 -23.76 -0.71 22.61
CA GLU A 137 -23.97 -2.11 22.25
C GLU A 137 -25.47 -2.40 22.16
N VAL A 138 -25.89 -3.00 21.05
CA VAL A 138 -27.26 -3.50 20.89
C VAL A 138 -27.31 -4.95 21.35
N LYS A 139 -26.42 -5.77 20.80
CA LYS A 139 -26.38 -7.21 21.05
C LYS A 139 -25.06 -7.83 20.58
N GLU A 140 -24.51 -8.74 21.39
CA GLU A 140 -23.49 -9.70 20.95
C GLU A 140 -24.10 -10.98 20.35
N PHE A 141 -23.55 -11.41 19.21
CA PHE A 141 -23.97 -12.61 18.46
C PHE A 141 -22.91 -13.71 18.58
N LYS A 142 -23.18 -14.72 19.42
CA LYS A 142 -22.24 -15.82 19.73
C LYS A 142 -21.66 -16.52 18.50
N ASN A 143 -22.48 -16.74 17.47
CA ASN A 143 -22.08 -17.42 16.23
C ASN A 143 -21.71 -16.44 15.10
N GLY A 144 -21.64 -15.16 15.43
CA GLY A 144 -21.29 -14.09 14.52
C GLY A 144 -22.45 -13.40 13.83
N ILE A 145 -22.12 -12.25 13.26
CA ILE A 145 -23.04 -11.41 12.50
C ILE A 145 -22.29 -10.78 11.32
N SER A 146 -22.91 -10.79 10.15
CA SER A 146 -22.42 -10.14 8.93
C SER A 146 -23.59 -9.91 7.96
N SER A 147 -23.36 -9.16 6.88
CA SER A 147 -24.35 -8.93 5.80
C SER A 147 -25.68 -8.45 6.36
N LEU A 148 -25.75 -7.23 6.89
CA LEU A 148 -26.94 -6.70 7.52
C LEU A 148 -27.95 -6.18 6.47
N ALA A 149 -29.24 -6.39 6.68
CA ALA A 149 -30.31 -5.76 5.89
C ALA A 149 -31.59 -5.57 6.70
N TRP A 150 -32.32 -4.48 6.52
CA TRP A 150 -33.62 -4.29 7.16
C TRP A 150 -34.71 -5.11 6.46
N GLN A 151 -35.46 -5.89 7.22
CA GLN A 151 -36.73 -6.46 6.74
C GLN A 151 -37.87 -5.45 6.90
N ASN A 152 -37.92 -4.77 8.05
CA ASN A 152 -38.94 -3.79 8.40
C ASN A 152 -38.37 -2.81 9.45
N LYS A 153 -39.20 -1.96 10.07
CA LYS A 153 -38.75 -0.95 11.05
C LYS A 153 -38.07 -1.53 12.30
N ASN A 154 -38.38 -2.76 12.71
CA ASN A 154 -37.87 -3.35 13.96
C ASN A 154 -36.98 -4.59 13.74
N THR A 155 -37.05 -5.21 12.56
CA THR A 155 -36.42 -6.51 12.29
C THR A 155 -35.25 -6.36 11.32
N LEU A 156 -34.07 -6.79 11.77
CA LEU A 156 -32.83 -6.82 10.99
C LEU A 156 -32.52 -8.27 10.57
N LEU A 157 -32.33 -8.49 9.27
CA LEU A 157 -31.77 -9.73 8.75
C LEU A 157 -30.24 -9.69 8.82
N PHE A 158 -29.64 -10.84 9.06
CA PHE A 158 -28.19 -11.02 9.07
C PHE A 158 -27.77 -12.45 8.74
N LYS A 159 -26.54 -12.59 8.23
CA LYS A 159 -25.86 -13.88 8.07
C LYS A 159 -25.16 -14.26 9.38
N SER A 160 -25.36 -15.49 9.83
CA SER A 160 -24.67 -16.08 11.00
C SER A 160 -24.36 -17.55 10.77
N ASN A 161 -23.31 -18.05 11.41
CA ASN A 161 -23.03 -19.48 11.46
C ASN A 161 -23.98 -20.18 12.46
N GLU A 162 -24.07 -21.50 12.36
CA GLU A 162 -24.60 -22.32 13.45
C GLU A 162 -23.62 -22.42 14.63
N GLY A 163 -24.11 -22.97 15.76
CA GLY A 163 -23.29 -23.21 16.95
C GLY A 163 -22.15 -24.20 16.70
N GLU A 164 -21.30 -24.38 17.72
CA GLU A 164 -20.25 -25.40 17.70
C GLU A 164 -20.88 -26.80 17.64
N THR A 165 -20.39 -27.66 16.75
CA THR A 165 -20.82 -29.06 16.65
C THR A 165 -20.02 -29.95 17.60
N LEU A 166 -20.56 -31.12 17.97
CA LEU A 166 -19.81 -32.10 18.77
C LEU A 166 -18.49 -32.52 18.11
N HIS A 167 -18.46 -32.57 16.77
CA HIS A 167 -17.24 -32.85 16.02
C HIS A 167 -16.17 -31.78 16.27
N GLU A 168 -16.52 -30.50 16.11
CA GLU A 168 -15.63 -29.37 16.39
C GLU A 168 -15.17 -29.34 17.85
N SER A 169 -16.08 -29.53 18.81
CA SER A 169 -15.72 -29.55 20.24
C SER A 169 -14.71 -30.66 20.53
N LYS A 170 -14.88 -31.87 19.95
CA LYS A 170 -13.92 -32.98 20.10
C LYS A 170 -12.56 -32.69 19.47
N LEU A 171 -12.52 -32.05 18.30
CA LEU A 171 -11.24 -31.64 17.68
C LEU A 171 -10.51 -30.63 18.56
N LYS A 172 -11.23 -29.64 19.09
CA LYS A 172 -10.68 -28.62 19.99
C LYS A 172 -10.19 -29.20 21.31
N GLU A 173 -10.91 -30.13 21.91
CA GLU A 173 -10.49 -30.87 23.12
C GLU A 173 -9.17 -31.62 22.87
N LYS A 174 -9.03 -32.22 21.69
CA LYS A 174 -7.80 -32.89 21.23
C LYS A 174 -6.68 -31.92 20.82
N LYS A 175 -6.98 -30.61 20.73
CA LYS A 175 -6.11 -29.58 20.14
C LYS A 175 -5.66 -29.94 18.72
N ASP A 176 -6.54 -30.60 17.98
CA ASP A 176 -6.31 -30.93 16.57
C ASP A 176 -6.47 -29.64 15.75
N ASP A 177 -5.34 -29.14 15.24
CA ASP A 177 -5.25 -27.95 14.41
C ASP A 177 -5.02 -28.28 12.92
N VAL A 178 -5.22 -29.54 12.54
CA VAL A 178 -5.14 -29.99 11.15
C VAL A 178 -6.22 -29.32 10.30
N ILE A 179 -5.83 -28.80 9.15
CA ILE A 179 -6.75 -28.25 8.15
C ILE A 179 -7.20 -29.36 7.21
N VAL A 180 -8.47 -29.75 7.29
CA VAL A 180 -9.07 -30.69 6.34
C VAL A 180 -9.55 -29.92 5.11
N VAL A 181 -8.93 -30.17 3.95
CA VAL A 181 -9.19 -29.41 2.70
C VAL A 181 -10.55 -29.75 2.10
N GLU A 182 -10.93 -31.03 2.08
CA GLU A 182 -12.26 -31.49 1.66
C GLU A 182 -12.99 -32.12 2.84
N ASP A 183 -14.02 -31.44 3.30
CA ASP A 183 -14.84 -31.87 4.43
C ASP A 183 -16.31 -31.52 4.21
N SER A 184 -16.89 -32.06 3.13
CA SER A 184 -18.31 -31.91 2.81
C SER A 184 -19.25 -32.55 3.82
N LEU A 185 -18.79 -33.54 4.59
CA LEU A 185 -19.59 -34.22 5.60
C LEU A 185 -19.85 -33.36 6.84
N HIS A 186 -18.89 -32.51 7.24
CA HIS A 186 -19.03 -31.63 8.40
C HIS A 186 -19.19 -30.17 8.00
N TRP A 187 -19.93 -29.90 6.91
CA TRP A 187 -20.29 -28.54 6.54
C TRP A 187 -21.01 -27.81 7.66
N LYS A 188 -20.50 -26.62 7.96
CA LYS A 188 -21.16 -25.67 8.84
C LYS A 188 -21.96 -24.68 8.01
N PRO A 189 -23.28 -24.82 7.88
CA PRO A 189 -24.06 -23.85 7.15
C PRO A 189 -24.04 -22.52 7.89
N SER A 190 -23.77 -21.45 7.16
CA SER A 190 -24.25 -20.12 7.53
C SER A 190 -25.67 -19.94 6.99
N ARG A 191 -26.52 -19.22 7.73
CA ARG A 191 -27.93 -19.03 7.40
C ARG A 191 -28.35 -17.58 7.62
N VAL A 192 -29.50 -17.21 7.07
CA VAL A 192 -30.14 -15.93 7.35
C VAL A 192 -30.93 -16.07 8.65
N TYR A 193 -30.72 -15.11 9.56
CA TYR A 193 -31.44 -14.94 10.80
C TYR A 193 -32.08 -13.56 10.83
N ALA A 194 -33.17 -13.42 11.58
CA ALA A 194 -33.83 -12.18 11.89
C ALA A 194 -33.62 -11.85 13.37
N TYR A 195 -33.22 -10.61 13.66
CA TYR A 195 -33.16 -10.06 15.01
C TYR A 195 -34.22 -8.97 15.15
N ASP A 196 -35.17 -9.16 16.06
CA ASP A 196 -36.13 -8.10 16.41
C ASP A 196 -35.54 -7.24 17.54
N ILE A 197 -35.38 -5.94 17.27
CA ILE A 197 -34.70 -5.02 18.18
C ILE A 197 -35.57 -4.69 19.40
N LYS A 198 -36.89 -4.74 19.28
CA LYS A 198 -37.82 -4.45 20.38
C LYS A 198 -37.98 -5.65 21.29
N GLU A 199 -38.30 -6.81 20.72
CA GLU A 199 -38.45 -8.07 21.44
C GLU A 199 -37.11 -8.65 21.91
N LYS A 200 -36.00 -8.19 21.32
CA LYS A 200 -34.65 -8.73 21.52
C LYS A 200 -34.56 -10.24 21.21
N SER A 201 -35.40 -10.71 20.27
CA SER A 201 -35.52 -12.12 19.89
C SER A 201 -34.77 -12.41 18.58
N ILE A 202 -34.19 -13.60 18.45
CA ILE A 202 -33.53 -14.07 17.22
C ILE A 202 -34.31 -15.26 16.66
N LYS A 203 -34.62 -15.22 15.37
CA LYS A 203 -35.30 -16.30 14.64
C LYS A 203 -34.51 -16.68 13.40
N ARG A 204 -34.44 -17.98 13.10
CA ARG A 204 -33.83 -18.49 11.86
C ARG A 204 -34.79 -18.32 10.69
N ILE A 205 -34.32 -17.82 9.55
CA ILE A 205 -35.14 -17.54 8.36
C ILE A 205 -34.95 -18.63 7.30
N THR A 206 -33.72 -19.06 7.05
CA THR A 206 -33.41 -20.10 6.05
C THR A 206 -33.07 -21.43 6.72
N ASN A 207 -33.37 -22.54 6.05
CA ASN A 207 -33.02 -23.91 6.47
C ASN A 207 -32.06 -24.58 5.47
N ASN A 208 -31.25 -23.79 4.76
CA ASN A 208 -30.27 -24.29 3.81
C ASN A 208 -29.29 -25.27 4.46
N LYS A 209 -28.95 -26.34 3.73
CA LYS A 209 -27.97 -27.36 4.15
C LYS A 209 -26.53 -26.95 3.85
N LYS A 210 -26.32 -26.24 2.74
CA LYS A 210 -25.01 -25.74 2.30
C LYS A 210 -24.78 -24.32 2.82
N PRO A 211 -23.52 -23.84 2.97
CA PRO A 211 -23.25 -22.48 3.39
C PRO A 211 -23.96 -21.43 2.53
N LEU A 212 -24.42 -20.35 3.17
CA LEU A 212 -24.96 -19.18 2.48
C LEU A 212 -23.81 -18.39 1.87
N GLU A 213 -23.91 -18.01 0.61
CA GLU A 213 -22.97 -17.07 -0.03
C GLU A 213 -23.44 -15.64 0.24
N SER A 214 -24.61 -15.28 -0.28
CA SER A 214 -25.22 -13.96 -0.17
C SER A 214 -26.73 -14.02 0.03
N TYR A 215 -27.34 -12.89 0.37
CA TYR A 215 -28.79 -12.72 0.32
C TYR A 215 -29.16 -11.26 0.08
N THR A 216 -30.39 -11.02 -0.38
CA THR A 216 -31.01 -9.71 -0.56
C THR A 216 -32.49 -9.80 -0.22
N VAL A 217 -33.03 -8.76 0.42
CA VAL A 217 -34.44 -8.66 0.81
C VAL A 217 -35.14 -7.59 -0.04
N SER A 218 -36.41 -7.82 -0.39
CA SER A 218 -37.22 -6.84 -1.11
C SER A 218 -37.52 -5.61 -0.25
N PRO A 219 -37.74 -4.43 -0.86
CA PRO A 219 -38.11 -3.20 -0.16
C PRO A 219 -39.30 -3.35 0.81
N ASP A 220 -40.29 -4.17 0.46
CA ASP A 220 -41.46 -4.45 1.30
C ASP A 220 -41.20 -5.49 2.41
N GLY A 221 -40.02 -6.11 2.45
CA GLY A 221 -39.65 -7.10 3.46
C GLY A 221 -40.31 -8.47 3.30
N LYS A 222 -40.96 -8.74 2.15
CA LYS A 222 -41.72 -9.98 1.91
C LYS A 222 -40.95 -11.06 1.15
N TRP A 223 -39.95 -10.67 0.36
CA TRP A 223 -39.18 -11.60 -0.46
C TRP A 223 -37.71 -11.59 -0.06
N LEU A 224 -37.11 -12.78 -0.05
CA LEU A 224 -35.69 -13.00 0.20
C LEU A 224 -35.12 -13.77 -0.98
N ILE A 225 -34.12 -13.22 -1.65
CA ILE A 225 -33.25 -13.96 -2.56
C ILE A 225 -32.03 -14.38 -1.78
N TYR A 226 -31.64 -15.64 -1.86
CA TYR A 226 -30.38 -16.08 -1.27
C TYR A 226 -29.68 -17.11 -2.15
N SER A 227 -28.35 -17.15 -2.04
CA SER A 227 -27.52 -18.12 -2.73
C SER A 227 -26.78 -19.03 -1.76
N THR A 228 -26.59 -20.29 -2.16
CA THR A 228 -25.86 -21.28 -1.36
C THR A 228 -24.75 -21.90 -2.19
N SER A 229 -23.57 -22.03 -1.59
CA SER A 229 -22.42 -22.70 -2.22
C SER A 229 -22.79 -24.14 -2.58
N ARG A 230 -22.31 -24.63 -3.71
CA ARG A 230 -22.46 -26.02 -4.16
C ARG A 230 -21.24 -26.85 -3.78
N SER A 231 -20.07 -26.22 -3.72
CA SER A 231 -18.81 -26.83 -3.29
C SER A 231 -18.08 -25.91 -2.31
N ARG A 232 -17.38 -26.49 -1.33
CA ARG A 232 -16.47 -25.75 -0.45
C ARG A 232 -15.22 -25.29 -1.17
N SER A 233 -14.90 -25.99 -2.26
CA SER A 233 -13.72 -25.81 -3.08
C SER A 233 -14.16 -25.50 -4.51
N TYR A 234 -15.24 -24.74 -4.71
CA TYR A 234 -15.78 -24.39 -6.04
C TYR A 234 -14.69 -23.93 -7.01
N ALA A 235 -13.83 -23.02 -6.52
CA ALA A 235 -12.71 -22.53 -7.29
C ALA A 235 -11.85 -23.70 -7.84
N SER A 236 -11.67 -24.77 -7.05
CA SER A 236 -10.81 -25.91 -7.36
C SER A 236 -11.52 -27.08 -8.06
N ASP A 237 -12.85 -27.14 -8.13
CA ASP A 237 -13.57 -28.22 -8.83
C ASP A 237 -14.37 -27.74 -10.05
N ALA A 238 -14.44 -26.42 -10.26
CA ALA A 238 -15.10 -25.77 -11.38
C ALA A 238 -16.59 -26.13 -11.54
N GLN A 239 -17.26 -26.67 -10.52
CA GLN A 239 -18.68 -27.00 -10.60
C GLN A 239 -19.53 -25.73 -10.65
N LYS A 240 -20.45 -25.57 -11.61
CA LYS A 240 -21.36 -24.40 -11.67
C LYS A 240 -21.90 -24.07 -10.27
N ASP A 241 -21.59 -22.90 -9.69
CA ASP A 241 -21.96 -22.44 -8.34
C ASP A 241 -22.31 -20.95 -8.45
N PRO A 242 -23.29 -20.38 -7.72
CA PRO A 242 -24.21 -20.99 -6.75
C PRO A 242 -25.62 -21.36 -7.18
N PHE A 243 -26.31 -22.07 -6.28
CA PHE A 243 -27.76 -22.24 -6.37
C PHE A 243 -28.45 -21.02 -5.78
N TYR A 244 -29.45 -20.53 -6.51
CA TYR A 244 -30.22 -19.35 -6.13
C TYR A 244 -31.63 -19.74 -5.73
N PHE A 245 -32.10 -19.17 -4.64
CA PHE A 245 -33.42 -19.44 -4.07
C PHE A 245 -34.15 -18.13 -3.84
N LEU A 246 -35.44 -18.14 -4.18
CA LEU A 246 -36.41 -17.12 -3.83
C LEU A 246 -37.28 -17.67 -2.71
N GLN A 247 -37.37 -16.95 -1.60
CA GLN A 247 -38.21 -17.30 -0.46
C GLN A 247 -39.23 -16.18 -0.20
N ASN A 248 -40.50 -16.57 -0.09
CA ASN A 248 -41.53 -15.70 0.45
C ASN A 248 -41.47 -15.79 1.98
N LEU A 249 -41.28 -14.66 2.66
CA LEU A 249 -41.09 -14.60 4.11
C LEU A 249 -42.41 -14.72 4.90
N GLU A 250 -43.55 -14.49 4.27
CA GLU A 250 -44.88 -14.64 4.87
C GLU A 250 -45.35 -16.11 4.80
N THR A 251 -45.35 -16.69 3.59
CA THR A 251 -45.80 -18.07 3.36
C THR A 251 -44.74 -19.11 3.68
N LYS A 252 -43.47 -18.69 3.80
CA LYS A 252 -42.27 -19.53 3.95
C LYS A 252 -41.99 -20.45 2.75
N GLN A 253 -42.67 -20.24 1.63
CA GLN A 253 -42.41 -20.98 0.41
C GLN A 253 -41.02 -20.65 -0.13
N VAL A 254 -40.27 -21.67 -0.55
CA VAL A 254 -38.93 -21.54 -1.14
C VAL A 254 -38.94 -22.17 -2.53
N THR A 255 -38.44 -21.44 -3.52
CA THR A 255 -38.33 -21.89 -4.91
C THR A 255 -36.91 -21.66 -5.40
N GLN A 256 -36.28 -22.69 -5.98
CA GLN A 256 -35.01 -22.51 -6.67
C GLN A 256 -35.24 -21.79 -8.01
N ILE A 257 -34.48 -20.73 -8.26
CA ILE A 257 -34.57 -19.86 -9.44
C ILE A 257 -33.24 -19.87 -10.21
N ILE A 258 -33.25 -19.33 -11.44
CA ILE A 258 -32.05 -19.11 -12.27
C ILE A 258 -31.24 -20.42 -12.44
N LYS A 259 -31.88 -21.44 -13.00
CA LYS A 259 -31.29 -22.78 -13.10
C LYS A 259 -30.46 -22.97 -14.36
N GLU A 260 -30.73 -22.18 -15.39
CA GLU A 260 -30.23 -22.39 -16.74
C GLU A 260 -29.01 -21.50 -17.08
N LEU A 261 -28.78 -20.43 -16.32
CA LEU A 261 -27.60 -19.57 -16.52
C LEU A 261 -26.36 -20.19 -15.88
N ASP A 262 -25.22 -20.08 -16.57
CA ASP A 262 -23.98 -20.70 -16.13
C ASP A 262 -23.35 -20.01 -14.91
N PHE A 263 -23.27 -18.67 -14.94
CA PHE A 263 -22.57 -17.87 -13.92
C PHE A 263 -23.34 -16.61 -13.48
N PRO A 264 -24.54 -16.73 -12.89
CA PRO A 264 -25.20 -15.59 -12.27
C PRO A 264 -24.34 -15.03 -11.14
N SER A 265 -24.45 -13.72 -10.89
CA SER A 265 -23.71 -13.00 -9.85
C SER A 265 -24.63 -12.59 -8.68
N ASN A 266 -24.08 -12.55 -7.47
CA ASN A 266 -24.80 -12.28 -6.21
C ASN A 266 -25.34 -10.83 -6.03
N GLY A 267 -25.11 -9.93 -6.98
CA GLY A 267 -25.58 -8.53 -6.92
C GLY A 267 -27.02 -8.40 -7.39
N PHE A 268 -27.99 -8.85 -6.58
CA PHE A 268 -29.42 -8.72 -6.86
C PHE A 268 -29.95 -7.39 -6.32
N GLU A 269 -30.76 -6.69 -7.10
CA GLU A 269 -31.44 -5.47 -6.65
C GLU A 269 -32.90 -5.48 -7.06
N PHE A 270 -33.81 -5.40 -6.08
CA PHE A 270 -35.24 -5.36 -6.33
C PHE A 270 -35.68 -4.02 -6.91
N SER A 271 -36.64 -4.09 -7.83
CA SER A 271 -37.41 -2.94 -8.27
C SER A 271 -38.33 -2.43 -7.15
N LYS A 272 -38.58 -1.12 -7.13
CA LYS A 272 -39.37 -0.42 -6.10
C LYS A 272 -40.82 -0.91 -6.02
N ASP A 273 -41.39 -1.38 -7.12
CA ASP A 273 -42.75 -1.95 -7.16
C ASP A 273 -42.83 -3.38 -6.61
N ASN A 274 -41.70 -3.98 -6.20
CA ASN A 274 -41.57 -5.35 -5.71
C ASN A 274 -42.09 -6.42 -6.69
N LYS A 275 -42.19 -6.13 -8.00
CA LYS A 275 -42.63 -7.11 -9.00
C LYS A 275 -41.50 -7.98 -9.56
N GLY A 276 -40.26 -7.59 -9.29
CA GLY A 276 -39.08 -8.26 -9.81
C GLY A 276 -37.77 -7.64 -9.34
N PHE A 277 -36.68 -8.15 -9.87
CA PHE A 277 -35.33 -7.71 -9.52
C PHE A 277 -34.37 -7.82 -10.69
N TYR A 278 -33.36 -6.97 -10.69
CA TYR A 278 -32.24 -7.04 -11.62
C TYR A 278 -31.13 -7.92 -11.06
N PHE A 279 -30.33 -8.50 -11.94
CA PHE A 279 -29.12 -9.25 -11.61
C PHE A 279 -28.22 -9.39 -12.83
N THR A 280 -26.95 -9.74 -12.64
CA THR A 280 -26.02 -9.99 -13.74
C THR A 280 -25.66 -11.46 -13.86
N SER A 281 -25.27 -11.89 -15.06
CA SER A 281 -24.61 -13.17 -15.29
C SER A 281 -23.43 -12.98 -16.22
N SER A 282 -22.33 -13.69 -15.97
CA SER A 282 -21.24 -13.75 -16.93
C SER A 282 -21.63 -14.63 -18.12
N HIS A 283 -21.30 -14.19 -19.31
CA HIS A 283 -21.44 -14.91 -20.57
C HIS A 283 -20.06 -15.19 -21.15
N SER A 284 -19.80 -16.47 -21.43
CA SER A 284 -18.60 -17.02 -22.06
C SER A 284 -19.05 -17.89 -23.23
N SER A 285 -18.29 -17.91 -24.34
CA SER A 285 -18.57 -18.78 -25.48
C SER A 285 -18.34 -20.26 -25.17
N ASP A 286 -17.47 -20.55 -24.19
CA ASP A 286 -17.32 -21.85 -23.55
C ASP A 286 -17.52 -21.70 -22.03
N PRO A 287 -18.74 -21.92 -21.52
CA PRO A 287 -19.03 -21.75 -20.11
C PRO A 287 -18.59 -22.95 -19.26
N LYS A 288 -18.02 -24.02 -19.83
CA LYS A 288 -17.75 -25.26 -19.07
C LYS A 288 -16.87 -25.03 -17.85
N TRP A 289 -15.88 -24.15 -17.98
CA TRP A 289 -14.83 -23.93 -16.98
C TRP A 289 -14.86 -22.56 -16.32
N ASN A 290 -15.99 -21.83 -16.38
CA ASN A 290 -16.06 -20.47 -15.86
C ASN A 290 -14.96 -19.54 -16.43
N GLY A 291 -14.68 -19.71 -17.72
CA GLY A 291 -13.65 -18.94 -18.42
C GLY A 291 -13.97 -17.46 -18.52
N ALA A 292 -13.00 -16.70 -19.04
CA ALA A 292 -13.16 -15.29 -19.39
C ALA A 292 -14.45 -15.03 -20.21
N GLY A 293 -15.07 -13.88 -19.99
CA GLY A 293 -16.35 -13.52 -20.61
C GLY A 293 -16.76 -12.07 -20.32
N ILE A 294 -17.96 -11.70 -20.78
CA ILE A 294 -18.57 -10.39 -20.50
C ILE A 294 -19.72 -10.52 -19.50
N SER A 295 -19.98 -9.48 -18.72
CA SER A 295 -21.15 -9.45 -17.83
C SER A 295 -22.38 -8.89 -18.56
N GLU A 296 -23.50 -9.60 -18.44
CA GLU A 296 -24.80 -9.25 -19.01
C GLU A 296 -25.83 -8.95 -17.91
N LEU A 297 -26.82 -8.11 -18.22
CA LEU A 297 -27.88 -7.72 -17.28
C LEU A 297 -29.17 -8.49 -17.57
N TYR A 298 -29.86 -8.92 -16.51
CA TYR A 298 -31.15 -9.61 -16.58
C TYR A 298 -32.13 -8.99 -15.60
N TYR A 299 -33.42 -9.16 -15.88
CA TYR A 299 -34.52 -8.85 -14.98
C TYR A 299 -35.37 -10.08 -14.75
N PHE A 300 -35.59 -10.43 -13.49
CA PHE A 300 -36.46 -11.52 -13.06
C PHE A 300 -37.84 -10.97 -12.66
N THR A 301 -38.91 -11.60 -13.15
CA THR A 301 -40.30 -11.26 -12.81
C THR A 301 -40.85 -12.28 -11.82
N LEU A 302 -41.32 -11.83 -10.65
CA LEU A 302 -41.79 -12.70 -9.58
C LEU A 302 -43.07 -13.45 -9.97
N GLU A 303 -44.01 -12.76 -10.62
CA GLU A 303 -45.32 -13.33 -11.01
C GLU A 303 -45.18 -14.54 -11.92
N THR A 304 -44.29 -14.46 -12.92
CA THR A 304 -44.10 -15.52 -13.92
C THR A 304 -42.96 -16.47 -13.55
N ASN A 305 -42.20 -16.19 -12.48
CA ASN A 305 -41.00 -16.92 -12.07
C ASN A 305 -40.00 -17.10 -13.24
N ALA A 306 -39.80 -16.04 -14.04
CA ALA A 306 -38.98 -16.07 -15.25
C ALA A 306 -38.10 -14.82 -15.36
N TYR A 307 -36.96 -14.93 -16.04
CA TYR A 307 -36.06 -13.80 -16.30
C TYR A 307 -35.89 -13.52 -17.80
N LYS A 308 -35.54 -12.28 -18.12
CA LYS A 308 -35.24 -11.81 -19.48
C LYS A 308 -33.95 -11.00 -19.46
N LYS A 309 -33.10 -11.20 -20.47
CA LYS A 309 -31.91 -10.36 -20.70
C LYS A 309 -32.37 -8.93 -21.04
N VAL A 310 -31.74 -7.95 -20.39
CA VAL A 310 -31.90 -6.54 -20.72
C VAL A 310 -31.01 -6.24 -21.92
N ASP A 311 -31.61 -5.80 -23.02
CA ASP A 311 -30.82 -5.34 -24.17
C ASP A 311 -30.12 -4.03 -23.81
N LEU A 312 -28.80 -4.08 -23.72
CA LEU A 312 -27.98 -2.93 -23.36
C LEU A 312 -27.68 -2.04 -24.58
N GLU A 313 -27.98 -2.49 -25.81
CA GLU A 313 -27.53 -1.87 -27.06
C GLU A 313 -26.03 -1.52 -26.98
N TRP A 314 -25.24 -2.48 -26.47
CA TRP A 314 -23.85 -2.28 -26.10
C TRP A 314 -23.07 -3.60 -25.99
N ASP A 315 -22.37 -3.97 -27.06
CA ASP A 315 -21.75 -5.29 -27.21
C ASP A 315 -20.55 -5.54 -26.29
N LEU A 316 -19.99 -4.48 -25.69
CA LEU A 316 -18.88 -4.60 -24.73
C LEU A 316 -19.35 -5.13 -23.36
N GLY A 317 -20.67 -5.16 -23.11
CA GLY A 317 -21.26 -5.60 -21.86
C GLY A 317 -21.16 -4.57 -20.71
N ILE A 318 -21.29 -5.07 -19.49
CA ILE A 318 -21.19 -4.28 -18.26
C ILE A 318 -19.72 -4.18 -17.83
N GLY A 319 -19.27 -2.99 -17.46
CA GLY A 319 -17.89 -2.75 -17.00
C GLY A 319 -17.72 -2.82 -15.49
N ARG A 320 -18.61 -2.18 -14.71
CA ARG A 320 -18.46 -2.09 -13.24
C ARG A 320 -19.69 -2.48 -12.42
N GLY A 321 -20.85 -2.62 -13.06
CA GLY A 321 -22.11 -3.00 -12.40
C GLY A 321 -23.28 -2.12 -12.80
N TYR A 322 -24.32 -2.11 -11.98
CA TYR A 322 -25.54 -1.35 -12.19
C TYR A 322 -26.12 -0.89 -10.85
N ASN A 323 -27.08 0.04 -10.87
CA ASN A 323 -27.83 0.49 -9.71
C ASN A 323 -29.31 0.66 -10.09
N VAL A 324 -30.23 0.09 -9.32
CA VAL A 324 -31.67 0.24 -9.56
C VAL A 324 -32.15 1.63 -9.13
N VAL A 325 -32.95 2.27 -9.99
CA VAL A 325 -33.48 3.61 -9.78
C VAL A 325 -35.01 3.54 -9.90
N GLY A 326 -35.68 3.34 -8.76
CA GLY A 326 -37.10 3.02 -8.76
C GLY A 326 -37.37 1.66 -9.42
N ASN A 327 -37.94 1.67 -10.62
CA ASN A 327 -38.13 0.46 -11.44
C ASN A 327 -37.14 0.38 -12.63
N ASP A 328 -36.42 1.47 -12.87
CA ASP A 328 -35.45 1.64 -13.94
C ASP A 328 -34.06 1.25 -13.43
N VAL A 329 -33.04 1.33 -14.28
CA VAL A 329 -31.67 0.97 -13.90
C VAL A 329 -30.63 1.88 -14.56
N ILE A 330 -29.61 2.30 -13.82
CA ILE A 330 -28.40 2.90 -14.36
C ILE A 330 -27.33 1.84 -14.44
N VAL A 331 -26.77 1.62 -15.63
CA VAL A 331 -25.72 0.63 -15.88
C VAL A 331 -24.39 1.34 -16.16
N THR A 332 -23.33 0.82 -15.55
CA THR A 332 -21.95 1.22 -15.86
C THR A 332 -21.40 0.31 -16.94
N LEU A 333 -21.55 0.73 -18.19
CA LEU A 333 -21.14 0.02 -19.39
C LEU A 333 -19.60 -0.01 -19.52
N ALA A 334 -19.09 -1.15 -19.98
CA ALA A 334 -17.70 -1.32 -20.37
C ALA A 334 -17.36 -0.39 -21.53
N ASN A 335 -16.25 0.35 -21.51
CA ASN A 335 -15.89 1.23 -22.63
C ASN A 335 -14.38 1.30 -22.82
N LYS A 336 -13.74 0.16 -23.10
CA LYS A 336 -12.28 0.04 -23.24
C LYS A 336 -11.56 0.59 -21.99
N ALA A 337 -10.67 1.58 -22.14
CA ALA A 337 -10.01 2.29 -21.04
C ALA A 337 -10.93 3.25 -20.24
N TYR A 338 -12.25 3.17 -20.40
CA TYR A 338 -13.23 4.00 -19.71
C TYR A 338 -14.43 3.19 -19.20
N TYR A 339 -15.31 3.85 -18.45
CA TYR A 339 -16.64 3.36 -18.11
C TYR A 339 -17.72 4.36 -18.49
N LYS A 340 -18.77 3.92 -19.18
CA LYS A 340 -19.86 4.81 -19.62
C LYS A 340 -21.15 4.56 -18.86
N LEU A 341 -21.77 5.60 -18.32
CA LEU A 341 -23.07 5.47 -17.66
C LEU A 341 -24.21 5.56 -18.68
N ALA A 342 -25.21 4.69 -18.54
CA ALA A 342 -26.44 4.72 -19.31
C ALA A 342 -27.65 4.42 -18.42
N TYR A 343 -28.74 5.16 -18.64
CA TYR A 343 -30.02 4.98 -17.96
C TYR A 343 -30.94 4.14 -18.83
N TYR A 344 -31.57 3.12 -18.25
CA TYR A 344 -32.49 2.22 -18.94
C TYR A 344 -33.86 2.32 -18.29
N LYS A 345 -34.79 2.95 -19.02
CA LYS A 345 -36.17 3.07 -18.58
C LYS A 345 -36.94 1.79 -18.90
N LYS A 346 -37.51 1.14 -17.89
CA LYS A 346 -38.33 -0.06 -18.02
C LYS A 346 -39.76 0.29 -18.43
N SER A 347 -40.30 -0.46 -19.40
CA SER A 347 -41.70 -0.42 -19.83
C SER A 347 -42.17 -1.85 -20.09
N GLY A 348 -42.96 -2.41 -19.19
CA GLY A 348 -43.27 -3.85 -19.22
C GLY A 348 -41.99 -4.68 -19.08
N ASN A 349 -41.73 -5.55 -20.07
CA ASN A 349 -40.51 -6.38 -20.17
C ASN A 349 -39.55 -5.87 -21.27
N SER A 350 -39.54 -4.56 -21.52
CA SER A 350 -38.64 -3.88 -22.45
C SER A 350 -37.96 -2.71 -21.76
N TRP A 351 -36.77 -2.34 -22.23
CA TRP A 351 -35.99 -1.22 -21.72
C TRP A 351 -35.63 -0.28 -22.87
N SER A 352 -35.68 1.03 -22.59
CA SER A 352 -35.22 2.04 -23.52
C SER A 352 -33.98 2.73 -22.96
N LYS A 353 -32.88 2.65 -23.71
CA LYS A 353 -31.60 3.24 -23.33
C LYS A 353 -31.60 4.75 -23.52
N LYS A 354 -30.99 5.46 -22.58
CA LYS A 354 -30.62 6.88 -22.68
C LYS A 354 -29.22 7.09 -22.13
N SER A 355 -28.37 7.79 -22.87
CA SER A 355 -27.07 8.23 -22.36
C SER A 355 -27.27 9.19 -21.18
N ILE A 356 -26.46 9.02 -20.15
CA ILE A 356 -26.34 10.03 -19.09
C ILE A 356 -25.28 11.03 -19.53
N ASP A 357 -25.63 12.31 -19.45
CA ASP A 357 -24.77 13.44 -19.81
C ASP A 357 -24.20 14.06 -18.53
N LEU A 358 -22.88 13.97 -18.35
CA LEU A 358 -22.12 14.48 -17.20
C LEU A 358 -21.00 15.44 -17.62
N ASP A 359 -21.11 16.04 -18.80
CA ASP A 359 -20.12 16.98 -19.36
C ASP A 359 -18.69 16.38 -19.31
N GLU A 360 -17.72 17.08 -18.71
CA GLU A 360 -16.32 16.65 -18.54
C GLU A 360 -16.13 15.43 -17.62
N LYS A 361 -17.19 14.99 -16.93
CA LYS A 361 -17.19 13.81 -16.05
C LYS A 361 -17.69 12.55 -16.74
N ASP A 362 -18.17 12.66 -17.98
CA ASP A 362 -18.44 11.51 -18.84
C ASP A 362 -17.20 10.61 -18.89
N ASN A 363 -17.41 9.30 -18.93
CA ASN A 363 -16.35 8.28 -18.96
C ASN A 363 -15.49 8.13 -17.68
N HIS A 364 -15.63 9.06 -16.72
CA HIS A 364 -14.76 9.18 -15.53
C HIS A 364 -15.53 9.09 -14.20
N THR A 365 -16.78 8.64 -14.26
CA THR A 365 -17.70 8.61 -13.13
C THR A 365 -17.97 7.18 -12.67
N THR A 366 -17.94 6.95 -11.35
CA THR A 366 -18.45 5.73 -10.74
C THR A 366 -19.51 6.03 -9.71
N LEU A 367 -20.66 5.35 -9.80
CA LEU A 367 -21.71 5.43 -8.77
C LEU A 367 -21.30 4.68 -7.51
N LEU A 368 -21.53 5.30 -6.35
CA LEU A 368 -21.25 4.72 -5.03
C LEU A 368 -22.53 4.31 -4.29
N SER A 369 -23.63 5.05 -4.49
CA SER A 369 -24.92 4.77 -3.86
C SER A 369 -26.04 5.51 -4.60
N VAL A 370 -27.23 4.91 -4.64
CA VAL A 370 -28.48 5.55 -5.07
C VAL A 370 -29.47 5.48 -3.91
N SER A 371 -30.30 6.51 -3.73
CA SER A 371 -31.27 6.55 -2.64
C SER A 371 -32.42 5.55 -2.85
N GLU A 372 -33.06 5.11 -1.76
CA GLU A 372 -34.14 4.11 -1.80
C GLU A 372 -35.32 4.56 -2.70
N ASN A 373 -35.56 5.86 -2.81
CA ASN A 373 -36.61 6.38 -3.68
C ASN A 373 -36.19 6.55 -5.15
N GLY A 374 -34.90 6.42 -5.47
CA GLY A 374 -34.31 6.59 -6.80
C GLY A 374 -34.11 8.04 -7.24
N SER A 375 -34.09 9.01 -6.31
CA SER A 375 -34.06 10.44 -6.64
C SER A 375 -32.70 11.10 -6.44
N LYS A 376 -31.79 10.48 -5.69
CA LYS A 376 -30.42 10.97 -5.45
C LYS A 376 -29.37 9.92 -5.72
N VAL A 377 -28.19 10.39 -6.09
CA VAL A 377 -27.00 9.57 -6.33
C VAL A 377 -25.79 10.17 -5.64
N ILE A 378 -24.96 9.31 -5.05
CA ILE A 378 -23.58 9.64 -4.66
C ILE A 378 -22.65 8.98 -5.67
N TYR A 379 -21.73 9.74 -6.25
CA TYR A 379 -20.77 9.24 -7.21
C TYR A 379 -19.36 9.81 -6.99
N GLN A 380 -18.37 9.09 -7.49
CA GLN A 380 -16.98 9.50 -7.55
C GLN A 380 -16.63 9.94 -8.98
N TYR A 381 -15.91 11.04 -9.12
CA TYR A 381 -15.27 11.48 -10.37
C TYR A 381 -13.75 11.52 -10.18
N SER A 382 -13.01 10.95 -11.13
CA SER A 382 -11.55 11.01 -11.19
C SER A 382 -11.04 10.60 -12.56
N THR A 383 -9.85 11.07 -12.92
CA THR A 383 -9.07 10.52 -14.05
C THR A 383 -7.78 9.91 -13.52
N ALA A 384 -6.99 9.26 -14.36
CA ALA A 384 -5.66 8.77 -13.98
C ALA A 384 -4.71 9.89 -13.49
N SER A 385 -5.03 11.16 -13.79
CA SER A 385 -4.28 12.35 -13.40
C SER A 385 -5.10 13.37 -12.60
N LYS A 386 -6.29 13.01 -12.10
CA LYS A 386 -7.11 13.83 -11.20
C LYS A 386 -7.54 13.02 -9.99
N LEU A 387 -7.22 13.51 -8.79
CA LEU A 387 -7.62 12.88 -7.53
C LEU A 387 -9.14 12.69 -7.44
N PRO A 388 -9.61 11.62 -6.76
CA PRO A 388 -11.03 11.39 -6.54
C PRO A 388 -11.74 12.55 -5.85
N LYS A 389 -12.85 12.97 -6.46
CA LYS A 389 -13.85 13.84 -5.85
C LYS A 389 -15.17 13.10 -5.73
N PHE A 390 -15.93 13.41 -4.69
CA PHE A 390 -17.17 12.74 -4.34
C PHE A 390 -18.32 13.74 -4.43
N TYR A 391 -19.36 13.42 -5.19
CA TYR A 391 -20.48 14.32 -5.45
C TYR A 391 -21.80 13.66 -5.06
N VAL A 392 -22.74 14.51 -4.62
CA VAL A 392 -24.16 14.20 -4.56
C VAL A 392 -24.86 14.95 -5.68
N ALA A 393 -25.85 14.32 -6.30
CA ALA A 393 -26.71 14.95 -7.29
C ALA A 393 -28.13 14.37 -7.23
N ASP A 394 -29.09 15.14 -7.71
CA ASP A 394 -30.43 14.65 -7.99
C ASP A 394 -30.46 13.93 -9.34
N ILE A 395 -31.12 12.77 -9.39
CA ILE A 395 -31.35 12.02 -10.60
C ILE A 395 -32.64 12.54 -11.25
N SER A 396 -32.50 13.24 -12.38
CA SER A 396 -33.63 13.68 -13.19
C SER A 396 -33.58 13.02 -14.56
N LYS A 397 -34.25 11.87 -14.68
CA LYS A 397 -34.24 11.02 -15.89
C LYS A 397 -32.79 10.60 -16.21
N ASN A 398 -32.24 11.07 -17.34
CA ASN A 398 -30.91 10.74 -17.81
C ASN A 398 -29.88 11.86 -17.51
N LYS A 399 -30.12 12.69 -16.49
CA LYS A 399 -29.20 13.76 -16.07
C LYS A 399 -29.00 13.75 -14.57
N PHE A 400 -27.81 14.14 -14.14
CA PHE A 400 -27.51 14.50 -12.76
C PHE A 400 -27.57 16.02 -12.65
N ILE A 401 -28.46 16.52 -11.79
CA ILE A 401 -28.66 17.95 -11.59
C ILE A 401 -28.41 18.32 -10.13
N ASN A 402 -28.25 19.62 -9.85
CA ASN A 402 -27.97 20.13 -8.50
C ASN A 402 -26.73 19.48 -7.86
N GLU A 403 -25.72 19.18 -8.68
CA GLU A 403 -24.49 18.53 -8.25
C GLU A 403 -23.75 19.38 -7.21
N LYS A 404 -23.30 18.74 -6.13
CA LYS A 404 -22.43 19.38 -5.13
C LYS A 404 -21.45 18.38 -4.52
N GLU A 405 -20.24 18.84 -4.22
CA GLU A 405 -19.19 18.01 -3.62
C GLU A 405 -19.59 17.61 -2.18
N VAL A 406 -19.52 16.31 -1.86
CA VAL A 406 -19.89 15.77 -0.55
C VAL A 406 -18.84 16.14 0.48
N ILE A 407 -17.57 15.87 0.16
CA ILE A 407 -16.42 16.13 1.02
C ILE A 407 -15.13 16.13 0.21
N GLU A 408 -14.20 16.98 0.61
CA GLU A 408 -12.83 17.01 0.08
C GLU A 408 -11.92 16.09 0.92
N LEU A 409 -11.44 15.00 0.34
CA LEU A 409 -10.45 14.09 0.95
C LEU A 409 -9.04 14.35 0.41
N ASN A 410 -8.01 13.88 1.13
CA ASN A 410 -6.62 13.86 0.64
C ASN A 410 -6.03 15.24 0.27
N LYS A 411 -6.39 16.32 1.00
CA LYS A 411 -5.91 17.70 0.73
C LYS A 411 -4.38 17.85 0.66
N ASN A 412 -3.65 16.97 1.35
CA ASN A 412 -2.19 16.96 1.29
C ASN A 412 -1.65 16.37 -0.03
N LEU A 413 -2.35 15.40 -0.62
CA LEU A 413 -2.01 14.83 -1.92
C LEU A 413 -2.30 15.83 -3.05
N ALA A 414 -3.32 16.68 -2.91
CA ALA A 414 -3.61 17.75 -3.86
C ALA A 414 -2.47 18.78 -4.02
N LYS A 415 -1.52 18.83 -3.07
CA LYS A 415 -0.32 19.68 -3.14
C LYS A 415 0.87 18.99 -3.79
N LYS A 416 0.75 17.70 -4.10
CA LYS A 416 1.78 16.93 -4.78
C LYS A 416 1.70 17.18 -6.28
N HIS A 417 2.83 17.05 -6.97
CA HIS A 417 2.83 17.06 -8.42
C HIS A 417 2.18 15.76 -8.91
N ILE A 418 1.02 15.89 -9.57
CA ILE A 418 0.33 14.77 -10.20
C ILE A 418 0.78 14.68 -11.65
N THR A 419 1.28 13.51 -12.02
CA THR A 419 1.74 13.23 -13.38
C THR A 419 0.61 13.31 -14.40
N LYS A 420 0.88 13.93 -15.54
CA LYS A 420 -0.01 13.90 -16.71
C LYS A 420 -0.17 12.46 -17.22
N SER A 421 -1.41 12.07 -17.49
CA SER A 421 -1.77 10.81 -18.15
C SER A 421 -2.48 11.07 -19.49
N GLU A 422 -2.49 10.07 -20.35
CA GLU A 422 -3.40 9.97 -21.49
C GLU A 422 -3.83 8.52 -21.72
N VAL A 423 -4.98 8.34 -22.37
CA VAL A 423 -5.34 7.03 -22.93
C VAL A 423 -4.60 6.86 -24.26
N LEU A 424 -3.66 5.92 -24.28
CA LEU A 424 -2.97 5.49 -25.49
C LEU A 424 -3.83 4.46 -26.22
N VAL A 425 -3.98 4.64 -27.53
CA VAL A 425 -4.69 3.71 -28.42
C VAL A 425 -3.74 3.27 -29.52
N TRP A 426 -3.68 1.97 -29.79
CA TRP A 426 -2.85 1.41 -30.85
C TRP A 426 -3.50 0.18 -31.49
N LYS A 427 -2.89 -0.29 -32.58
CA LYS A 427 -3.28 -1.54 -33.24
C LYS A 427 -2.46 -2.68 -32.67
N GLY A 428 -3.13 -3.67 -32.11
CA GLY A 428 -2.53 -4.83 -31.46
C GLY A 428 -2.57 -6.09 -32.33
N TYR A 429 -2.70 -7.22 -31.67
CA TYR A 429 -3.01 -8.52 -32.27
C TYR A 429 -4.24 -8.42 -33.18
N ASN A 430 -4.22 -9.13 -34.31
CA ASN A 430 -5.24 -9.07 -35.37
C ASN A 430 -5.62 -7.67 -35.88
N ASN A 431 -4.74 -6.68 -35.70
CA ASN A 431 -5.02 -5.27 -36.04
C ASN A 431 -6.27 -4.70 -35.31
N GLU A 432 -6.64 -5.32 -34.19
CA GLU A 432 -7.69 -4.84 -33.30
C GLU A 432 -7.20 -3.63 -32.50
N GLU A 433 -8.14 -2.82 -32.02
CA GLU A 433 -7.82 -1.66 -31.21
C GLU A 433 -7.53 -2.06 -29.78
N VAL A 434 -6.33 -1.71 -29.30
CA VAL A 434 -5.90 -1.92 -27.93
C VAL A 434 -5.76 -0.56 -27.24
N THR A 435 -6.14 -0.50 -25.97
CA THR A 435 -6.05 0.72 -25.16
C THR A 435 -5.14 0.54 -23.96
N GLY A 436 -4.67 1.64 -23.38
CA GLY A 436 -3.88 1.62 -22.16
C GLY A 436 -3.70 3.01 -21.61
N ILE A 437 -3.23 3.12 -20.37
CA ILE A 437 -2.96 4.41 -19.73
C ILE A 437 -1.46 4.70 -19.79
N LEU A 438 -1.08 5.80 -20.45
CA LEU A 438 0.29 6.27 -20.54
C LEU A 438 0.50 7.48 -19.62
N TYR A 439 1.37 7.34 -18.64
CA TYR A 439 1.81 8.42 -17.76
C TYR A 439 3.13 8.98 -18.27
N TYR A 440 3.23 10.31 -18.27
CA TYR A 440 4.37 11.03 -18.82
C TYR A 440 5.48 11.25 -17.79
N PRO A 441 6.75 11.24 -18.19
CA PRO A 441 7.85 11.71 -17.35
C PRO A 441 7.56 13.10 -16.79
N GLU A 442 7.96 13.33 -15.54
CA GLU A 442 8.01 14.67 -14.99
C GLU A 442 8.92 15.56 -15.88
N ASN A 443 8.43 16.77 -16.20
CA ASN A 443 9.10 17.70 -17.11
C ASN A 443 9.35 17.13 -18.52
N TYR A 444 8.41 16.35 -19.06
CA TYR A 444 8.45 15.87 -20.44
C TYR A 444 8.67 17.01 -21.45
N LYS A 445 9.62 16.80 -22.37
CA LYS A 445 9.91 17.69 -23.49
C LYS A 445 9.78 16.91 -24.79
N ALA A 446 8.92 17.40 -25.69
CA ALA A 446 8.78 16.81 -27.02
C ALA A 446 10.14 16.76 -27.75
N GLY A 447 10.39 15.67 -28.49
CA GLY A 447 11.65 15.43 -29.19
C GLY A 447 12.78 14.84 -28.33
N LYS A 448 12.62 14.75 -27.01
CA LYS A 448 13.52 13.98 -26.13
C LYS A 448 12.95 12.59 -25.88
N ARG A 449 13.84 11.58 -25.89
CA ARG A 449 13.54 10.19 -25.52
C ARG A 449 13.73 9.98 -24.01
N TYR A 450 12.86 9.18 -23.41
CA TYR A 450 12.83 8.89 -21.97
C TYR A 450 12.70 7.37 -21.71
N PRO A 451 13.12 6.87 -20.53
CA PRO A 451 12.87 5.48 -20.14
C PRO A 451 11.37 5.12 -20.19
N LEU A 452 11.06 3.82 -20.34
CA LEU A 452 9.69 3.29 -20.27
C LEU A 452 9.62 2.16 -19.25
N ILE A 453 8.64 2.24 -18.36
CA ILE A 453 8.28 1.16 -17.44
C ILE A 453 6.89 0.64 -17.80
N LEU A 454 6.79 -0.65 -18.12
CA LEU A 454 5.51 -1.33 -18.21
C LEU A 454 5.00 -1.65 -16.80
N SER A 455 3.79 -1.24 -16.47
CA SER A 455 3.09 -1.61 -15.24
C SER A 455 1.83 -2.39 -15.62
N ILE A 456 1.97 -3.71 -15.71
CA ILE A 456 0.97 -4.62 -16.27
C ILE A 456 0.00 -5.05 -15.17
N HIS A 457 -1.31 -4.95 -15.41
CA HIS A 457 -2.33 -5.36 -14.45
C HIS A 457 -2.47 -6.87 -14.32
N GLY A 458 -3.01 -7.33 -13.19
CA GLY A 458 -3.44 -8.72 -12.99
C GLY A 458 -4.70 -9.05 -13.80
N GLY A 459 -5.14 -10.30 -13.77
CA GLY A 459 -6.27 -10.74 -14.57
C GLY A 459 -6.27 -12.26 -14.84
N PRO A 460 -6.37 -12.70 -16.10
CA PRO A 460 -6.05 -11.92 -17.30
C PRO A 460 -7.15 -10.93 -17.71
N SER A 461 -8.39 -11.12 -17.24
CA SER A 461 -9.55 -10.25 -17.46
C SER A 461 -9.58 -8.97 -16.61
N GLY A 462 -8.42 -8.50 -16.12
CA GLY A 462 -8.32 -7.17 -15.51
C GLY A 462 -8.48 -6.06 -16.54
N VAL A 463 -8.61 -4.82 -16.08
CA VAL A 463 -8.59 -3.63 -16.94
C VAL A 463 -8.11 -2.41 -16.15
N ASP A 464 -7.23 -1.62 -16.76
CA ASP A 464 -6.90 -0.28 -16.32
C ASP A 464 -7.71 0.75 -17.11
N THR A 465 -8.34 1.67 -16.38
CA THR A 465 -9.17 2.74 -16.94
C THR A 465 -8.59 4.11 -16.60
N ASP A 466 -9.01 5.16 -17.32
CA ASP A 466 -8.64 6.55 -17.02
C ASP A 466 -9.38 7.04 -15.77
N THR A 467 -8.91 6.52 -14.64
CA THR A 467 -9.44 6.71 -13.28
C THR A 467 -8.26 6.64 -12.31
N TRP A 468 -8.34 7.39 -11.22
CA TRP A 468 -7.26 7.46 -10.24
C TRP A 468 -6.91 6.07 -9.69
N SER A 469 -5.65 5.65 -9.85
CA SER A 469 -5.19 4.31 -9.48
C SER A 469 -3.73 4.35 -9.02
N GLU A 470 -3.54 4.77 -7.76
CA GLU A 470 -2.25 4.81 -7.07
C GLU A 470 -2.31 3.85 -5.88
N ARG A 471 -1.52 2.77 -5.89
CA ARG A 471 -1.54 1.70 -4.88
C ARG A 471 -0.17 1.03 -4.73
N TRP A 472 0.02 0.27 -3.65
CA TRP A 472 1.30 -0.40 -3.38
C TRP A 472 1.79 -1.35 -4.50
N SER A 473 0.89 -1.86 -5.33
CA SER A 473 1.20 -2.74 -6.46
C SER A 473 1.44 -2.00 -7.78
N THR A 474 1.01 -0.75 -7.92
CA THR A 474 1.24 0.10 -9.11
C THR A 474 1.19 1.57 -8.69
N TYR A 475 2.29 2.28 -8.94
CA TYR A 475 2.49 3.62 -8.39
C TYR A 475 3.05 4.60 -9.45
N PRO A 476 2.24 4.94 -10.46
CA PRO A 476 2.71 5.64 -11.66
C PRO A 476 3.30 7.03 -11.36
N ASN A 477 2.81 7.76 -10.35
CA ASN A 477 3.35 9.07 -10.01
C ASN A 477 4.83 8.98 -9.57
N ILE A 478 5.16 8.04 -8.68
CA ILE A 478 6.53 7.85 -8.18
C ILE A 478 7.50 7.43 -9.31
N LEU A 479 7.04 6.59 -10.23
CA LEU A 479 7.83 6.13 -11.37
C LEU A 479 8.05 7.26 -12.38
N ALA A 480 6.99 7.97 -12.75
CA ALA A 480 7.07 9.09 -13.68
C ALA A 480 7.94 10.25 -13.16
N GLN A 481 7.94 10.49 -11.85
CA GLN A 481 8.81 11.47 -11.20
C GLN A 481 10.31 11.07 -11.23
N ARG A 482 10.65 9.82 -11.56
CA ARG A 482 12.03 9.40 -11.89
C ARG A 482 12.41 9.69 -13.34
N GLY A 483 11.49 10.28 -14.11
CA GLY A 483 11.71 10.65 -15.50
C GLY A 483 11.40 9.54 -16.49
N SER A 484 10.59 8.54 -16.14
CA SER A 484 10.13 7.50 -17.07
C SER A 484 8.70 7.72 -17.55
N PHE A 485 8.39 7.24 -18.74
CA PHE A 485 7.03 6.89 -19.08
C PHE A 485 6.58 5.67 -18.27
N VAL A 486 5.30 5.62 -17.92
CA VAL A 486 4.68 4.40 -17.39
C VAL A 486 3.52 4.02 -18.29
N LEU A 487 3.57 2.83 -18.88
CA LEU A 487 2.48 2.31 -19.69
C LEU A 487 1.76 1.18 -18.93
N LYS A 488 0.44 1.31 -18.83
CA LYS A 488 -0.47 0.29 -18.30
C LYS A 488 -1.33 -0.24 -19.45
N PRO A 489 -0.91 -1.32 -20.15
CA PRO A 489 -1.60 -1.81 -21.34
C PRO A 489 -2.79 -2.71 -20.97
N ASN A 490 -3.95 -2.50 -21.62
CA ASN A 490 -5.08 -3.44 -21.58
C ASN A 490 -4.93 -4.43 -22.72
N TYR A 491 -4.04 -5.40 -22.55
CA TYR A 491 -3.72 -6.44 -23.54
C TYR A 491 -4.95 -7.33 -23.85
N HIS A 492 -5.00 -7.94 -25.03
CA HIS A 492 -5.97 -8.97 -25.43
C HIS A 492 -6.17 -10.01 -24.32
N GLY A 493 -7.40 -10.29 -23.92
CA GLY A 493 -7.71 -11.01 -22.68
C GLY A 493 -8.20 -10.10 -21.54
N SER A 494 -7.95 -8.78 -21.63
CA SER A 494 -8.54 -7.79 -20.73
C SER A 494 -10.04 -7.64 -20.95
N SER A 495 -10.79 -7.34 -19.90
CA SER A 495 -12.21 -7.00 -20.03
C SER A 495 -12.41 -5.62 -20.69
N ASN A 496 -13.65 -5.15 -20.77
CA ASN A 496 -14.08 -3.88 -21.36
C ASN A 496 -13.95 -3.70 -22.88
N HIS A 497 -13.38 -4.66 -23.61
CA HIS A 497 -13.21 -4.60 -25.08
C HIS A 497 -14.16 -5.54 -25.85
N GLY A 498 -15.08 -6.21 -25.14
CA GLY A 498 -16.05 -7.15 -25.71
C GLY A 498 -15.61 -8.61 -25.60
N LEU A 499 -16.53 -9.50 -25.98
CA LEU A 499 -16.36 -10.95 -25.78
C LEU A 499 -15.17 -11.52 -26.56
N SER A 500 -15.04 -11.18 -27.85
CA SER A 500 -13.93 -11.71 -28.68
C SER A 500 -12.56 -11.32 -28.12
N PHE A 501 -12.43 -10.09 -27.61
CA PHE A 501 -11.18 -9.59 -27.07
C PHE A 501 -10.81 -10.23 -25.73
N VAL A 502 -11.75 -10.40 -24.81
CA VAL A 502 -11.46 -11.02 -23.50
C VAL A 502 -11.20 -12.53 -23.62
N GLU A 503 -11.75 -13.18 -24.65
CA GLU A 503 -11.58 -14.62 -24.88
C GLU A 503 -10.40 -14.97 -25.81
N SER A 504 -9.77 -14.00 -26.47
CA SER A 504 -8.78 -14.23 -27.52
C SER A 504 -7.55 -15.03 -27.07
N ILE A 505 -7.26 -15.05 -25.76
CA ILE A 505 -6.12 -15.74 -25.15
C ILE A 505 -6.46 -17.18 -24.73
N LYS A 506 -7.73 -17.61 -24.83
CA LYS A 506 -8.11 -19.02 -24.63
C LYS A 506 -7.44 -19.86 -25.73
N GLY A 507 -6.62 -20.83 -25.34
CA GLY A 507 -5.78 -21.63 -26.24
C GLY A 507 -4.54 -20.91 -26.77
N ASN A 508 -4.45 -19.58 -26.62
CA ASN A 508 -3.41 -18.72 -27.18
C ASN A 508 -2.77 -17.84 -26.09
N TYR A 509 -2.60 -18.37 -24.88
CA TYR A 509 -2.04 -17.62 -23.77
C TYR A 509 -0.58 -17.20 -24.06
N TYR A 510 -0.26 -15.92 -23.88
CA TYR A 510 0.97 -15.21 -24.25
C TYR A 510 1.10 -14.73 -25.69
N GLU A 511 0.34 -15.25 -26.65
CA GLU A 511 0.51 -14.82 -28.04
C GLU A 511 -0.09 -13.42 -28.27
N PRO A 512 -1.40 -13.17 -28.10
CA PRO A 512 -1.98 -11.85 -28.26
C PRO A 512 -1.41 -10.82 -27.29
N GLU A 513 -1.19 -11.20 -26.03
CA GLU A 513 -0.79 -10.25 -24.98
C GLU A 513 0.58 -9.66 -25.24
N LEU A 514 1.56 -10.50 -25.59
CA LEU A 514 2.93 -10.06 -25.83
C LEU A 514 3.01 -9.25 -27.14
N GLU A 515 2.22 -9.60 -28.15
CA GLU A 515 2.14 -8.82 -29.39
C GLU A 515 1.59 -7.42 -29.13
N ASP A 516 0.52 -7.29 -28.34
CA ASP A 516 -0.04 -5.99 -27.98
C ASP A 516 0.96 -5.10 -27.26
N ILE A 517 1.62 -5.66 -26.25
CA ILE A 517 2.59 -4.93 -25.42
C ILE A 517 3.78 -4.48 -26.27
N THR A 518 4.33 -5.36 -27.10
CA THR A 518 5.48 -5.03 -27.96
C THR A 518 5.12 -4.05 -29.07
N LYS A 519 3.92 -4.12 -29.65
CA LYS A 519 3.43 -3.11 -30.60
C LYS A 519 3.25 -1.74 -29.96
N ALA A 520 2.85 -1.65 -28.69
CA ALA A 520 2.82 -0.39 -27.96
C ALA A 520 4.22 0.21 -27.78
N ILE A 521 5.21 -0.62 -27.41
CA ILE A 521 6.62 -0.20 -27.31
C ILE A 521 7.11 0.33 -28.66
N HIS A 522 6.87 -0.41 -29.75
CA HIS A 522 7.27 0.00 -31.10
C HIS A 522 6.60 1.32 -31.53
N LEU A 523 5.32 1.52 -31.20
CA LEU A 523 4.62 2.78 -31.47
C LEU A 523 5.30 3.95 -30.77
N LEU A 524 5.62 3.81 -29.47
CA LEU A 524 6.27 4.85 -28.69
C LEU A 524 7.71 5.13 -29.17
N ASP A 525 8.44 4.10 -29.58
CA ASP A 525 9.78 4.24 -30.18
C ASP A 525 9.73 5.00 -31.51
N LYS A 526 8.78 4.63 -32.38
CA LYS A 526 8.55 5.29 -33.68
C LYS A 526 8.16 6.76 -33.51
N LYS A 527 7.40 7.10 -32.46
CA LYS A 527 7.07 8.49 -32.08
C LYS A 527 8.27 9.25 -31.49
N GLY A 528 9.42 8.61 -31.28
CA GLY A 528 10.59 9.24 -30.68
C GLY A 528 10.46 9.55 -29.19
N MET A 529 9.54 8.87 -28.49
CA MET A 529 9.21 9.16 -27.09
C MET A 529 10.08 8.38 -26.11
N ILE A 530 10.45 7.14 -26.45
CA ILE A 530 11.13 6.23 -25.52
C ILE A 530 12.57 5.96 -25.91
N ASP A 531 13.39 5.66 -24.91
CA ASP A 531 14.73 5.11 -25.07
C ASP A 531 14.67 3.57 -24.94
N LYS A 532 15.01 2.86 -26.02
CA LYS A 532 14.97 1.39 -26.06
C LYS A 532 16.05 0.73 -25.20
N ASP A 533 17.09 1.47 -24.83
CA ASP A 533 18.10 0.99 -23.90
C ASP A 533 17.69 1.20 -22.43
N GLN A 534 16.51 1.77 -22.17
CA GLN A 534 15.98 2.01 -20.82
C GLN A 534 14.52 1.57 -20.71
N LEU A 535 14.29 0.27 -20.93
CA LEU A 535 12.99 -0.37 -20.74
C LEU A 535 12.97 -1.23 -19.48
N GLY A 536 11.84 -1.23 -18.77
CA GLY A 536 11.61 -2.11 -17.62
C GLY A 536 10.18 -2.62 -17.58
N THR A 537 9.96 -3.73 -16.88
CA THR A 537 8.63 -4.34 -16.76
C THR A 537 8.33 -4.77 -15.33
N MET A 538 7.10 -4.53 -14.89
CA MET A 538 6.61 -4.93 -13.57
C MET A 538 5.13 -5.27 -13.62
N GLY A 539 4.67 -6.07 -12.67
CA GLY A 539 3.26 -6.43 -12.56
C GLY A 539 2.97 -7.30 -11.35
N TRP A 540 1.69 -7.49 -11.07
CA TRP A 540 1.21 -8.36 -10.00
C TRP A 540 0.17 -9.35 -10.54
N SER A 541 0.13 -10.60 -10.05
CA SER A 541 -0.75 -11.65 -10.59
C SER A 541 -0.47 -11.89 -12.08
N ASN A 542 -1.46 -11.93 -12.96
CA ASN A 542 -1.23 -12.08 -14.40
C ASN A 542 -0.20 -11.09 -14.98
N GLY A 543 -0.12 -9.86 -14.46
CA GLY A 543 0.90 -8.90 -14.89
C GLY A 543 2.32 -9.34 -14.55
N ALA A 544 2.51 -10.12 -13.48
CA ALA A 544 3.76 -10.77 -13.14
C ALA A 544 4.06 -11.96 -14.07
N ILE A 545 3.05 -12.75 -14.44
CA ILE A 545 3.16 -13.84 -15.41
C ILE A 545 3.63 -13.29 -16.77
N LEU A 546 2.98 -12.23 -17.27
CA LEU A 546 3.37 -11.53 -18.50
C LEU A 546 4.74 -10.85 -18.37
N THR A 547 5.05 -10.24 -17.21
CA THR A 547 6.38 -9.68 -16.92
C THR A 547 7.47 -10.74 -17.06
N THR A 548 7.26 -11.92 -16.46
CA THR A 548 8.19 -13.05 -16.58
C THR A 548 8.32 -13.49 -18.04
N MET A 549 7.20 -13.69 -18.73
CA MET A 549 7.23 -14.20 -20.10
C MET A 549 7.85 -13.24 -21.11
N LEU A 550 7.69 -11.93 -20.91
CA LEU A 550 8.41 -10.90 -21.67
C LEU A 550 9.93 -11.07 -21.56
N THR A 551 10.45 -11.41 -20.38
CA THR A 551 11.90 -11.64 -20.20
C THR A 551 12.39 -12.94 -20.82
N VAL A 552 11.54 -13.95 -20.93
CA VAL A 552 11.87 -15.21 -21.62
C VAL A 552 11.93 -14.97 -23.13
N ARG A 553 10.91 -14.32 -23.69
CA ARG A 553 10.77 -14.11 -25.15
C ARG A 553 11.68 -12.99 -25.68
N TYR A 554 11.97 -11.98 -24.87
CA TYR A 554 12.80 -10.82 -25.23
C TYR A 554 13.95 -10.60 -24.23
N PRO A 555 14.90 -11.54 -24.11
CA PRO A 555 15.87 -11.59 -23.01
C PRO A 555 16.86 -10.42 -22.95
N ASN A 556 16.95 -9.60 -24.01
CA ASN A 556 17.83 -8.43 -24.07
C ASN A 556 17.07 -7.10 -24.01
N MET A 557 15.73 -7.12 -23.97
CA MET A 557 14.91 -5.91 -24.11
C MET A 557 14.82 -5.11 -22.81
N PHE A 558 14.71 -5.78 -21.66
CA PHE A 558 14.42 -5.13 -20.37
C PHE A 558 15.66 -5.06 -19.48
N LYS A 559 15.86 -3.91 -18.83
CA LYS A 559 16.93 -3.65 -17.86
C LYS A 559 16.56 -4.10 -16.44
N PHE A 560 15.27 -4.22 -16.13
CA PHE A 560 14.81 -4.87 -14.90
C PHE A 560 13.46 -5.54 -15.11
N ALA A 561 13.17 -6.53 -14.27
CA ALA A 561 11.85 -7.14 -14.11
C ALA A 561 11.44 -7.16 -12.63
N ALA A 562 10.18 -6.84 -12.34
CA ALA A 562 9.63 -6.92 -10.97
C ALA A 562 8.27 -7.66 -10.96
N PRO A 563 8.27 -9.00 -11.10
CA PRO A 563 7.07 -9.82 -11.00
C PRO A 563 6.68 -10.12 -9.55
N GLY A 564 5.44 -9.79 -9.17
CA GLY A 564 4.85 -10.16 -7.88
C GLY A 564 3.67 -11.13 -8.00
N ALA A 565 3.67 -12.22 -7.22
CA ALA A 565 2.63 -13.24 -7.25
C ALA A 565 2.32 -13.75 -8.66
N GLY A 566 3.33 -14.21 -9.41
CA GLY A 566 3.18 -14.72 -10.78
C GLY A 566 3.68 -16.15 -10.92
N ASP A 567 3.00 -16.90 -11.78
CA ASP A 567 3.27 -18.30 -12.10
C ASP A 567 4.44 -18.47 -13.07
N VAL A 568 5.19 -19.56 -12.87
CA VAL A 568 6.24 -20.02 -13.78
C VAL A 568 6.06 -21.47 -14.20
N ASN A 569 5.21 -22.23 -13.52
CA ASN A 569 4.94 -23.64 -13.76
C ASN A 569 3.43 -23.92 -13.70
N TRP A 570 2.79 -23.96 -14.87
CA TRP A 570 1.36 -24.23 -14.99
C TRP A 570 0.99 -25.65 -14.56
N THR A 571 1.90 -26.63 -14.69
CA THR A 571 1.61 -28.01 -14.25
C THR A 571 1.35 -28.05 -12.75
N SER A 572 2.14 -27.32 -11.96
CA SER A 572 1.89 -27.20 -10.52
C SER A 572 0.77 -26.22 -10.21
N ASP A 573 0.59 -25.16 -11.00
CA ASP A 573 -0.49 -24.18 -10.81
C ASP A 573 -1.87 -24.84 -10.82
N TYR A 574 -2.15 -25.70 -11.80
CA TYR A 574 -3.40 -26.46 -11.93
C TYR A 574 -3.87 -27.07 -10.59
N GLY A 575 -2.93 -27.65 -9.83
CA GLY A 575 -3.22 -28.35 -8.57
C GLY A 575 -3.03 -27.52 -7.31
N THR A 576 -2.41 -26.35 -7.38
CA THR A 576 -2.02 -25.56 -6.19
C THR A 576 -2.70 -24.19 -6.12
N CYS A 577 -3.02 -23.59 -7.26
CA CYS A 577 -3.88 -22.42 -7.34
C CYS A 577 -5.30 -22.81 -6.97
N ARG A 578 -5.93 -22.02 -6.08
CA ARG A 578 -7.29 -22.27 -5.61
C ARG A 578 -8.30 -22.35 -6.75
N PHE A 579 -8.03 -21.72 -7.90
CA PHE A 579 -8.88 -21.71 -9.09
C PHE A 579 -8.28 -22.38 -10.33
N GLY A 580 -7.13 -23.07 -10.21
CA GLY A 580 -6.36 -23.62 -11.34
C GLY A 580 -7.15 -24.60 -12.21
N VAL A 581 -7.96 -25.48 -11.61
CA VAL A 581 -8.81 -26.42 -12.38
C VAL A 581 -9.74 -25.71 -13.36
N SER A 582 -10.38 -24.61 -12.95
CA SER A 582 -11.26 -23.83 -13.83
C SER A 582 -10.45 -22.98 -14.82
N PHE A 583 -9.45 -22.29 -14.31
CA PHE A 583 -8.67 -21.31 -15.05
C PHE A 583 -7.82 -21.97 -16.14
N ASP A 584 -6.99 -22.93 -15.76
CA ASP A 584 -5.99 -23.53 -16.64
C ASP A 584 -6.66 -24.33 -17.76
N GLN A 585 -7.73 -25.07 -17.45
CA GLN A 585 -8.48 -25.78 -18.48
C GLN A 585 -9.13 -24.83 -19.50
N SER A 586 -9.62 -23.67 -19.04
CA SER A 586 -10.17 -22.66 -19.96
C SER A 586 -9.11 -22.08 -20.89
N TYR A 587 -7.85 -21.93 -20.46
CA TYR A 587 -6.79 -21.32 -21.27
C TYR A 587 -5.92 -22.33 -22.02
N PHE A 588 -5.81 -23.57 -21.55
CA PHE A 588 -4.96 -24.61 -22.14
C PHE A 588 -5.74 -25.77 -22.79
N GLY A 589 -7.07 -25.67 -22.82
CA GLY A 589 -7.96 -26.56 -23.57
C GLY A 589 -8.21 -27.92 -22.92
N GLY A 590 -7.73 -28.14 -21.69
CA GLY A 590 -7.89 -29.41 -20.97
C GLY A 590 -6.99 -29.48 -19.74
N ALA A 591 -7.13 -30.55 -18.96
CA ALA A 591 -6.31 -30.83 -17.78
C ALA A 591 -4.88 -31.28 -18.18
N PRO A 592 -3.90 -31.28 -17.26
CA PRO A 592 -2.52 -31.66 -17.57
C PRO A 592 -2.34 -33.07 -18.14
N TRP A 593 -3.24 -34.01 -17.82
CA TRP A 593 -3.21 -35.40 -18.28
C TRP A 593 -4.05 -35.67 -19.53
N ASP A 594 -4.78 -34.67 -20.04
CA ASP A 594 -5.61 -34.85 -21.23
C ASP A 594 -4.75 -34.98 -22.48
N ASP A 595 -5.12 -35.91 -23.36
CA ASP A 595 -4.51 -36.02 -24.68
C ASP A 595 -5.21 -35.06 -25.66
N LEU A 596 -4.50 -34.02 -26.10
CA LEU A 596 -4.99 -33.09 -27.12
C LEU A 596 -4.43 -33.36 -28.53
N ASN A 597 -3.28 -34.04 -28.65
CA ASN A 597 -2.49 -34.13 -29.89
C ASN A 597 -1.82 -35.52 -30.11
N GLY A 598 -2.40 -36.60 -29.59
CA GLY A 598 -1.84 -37.95 -29.63
C GLY A 598 -0.70 -38.20 -28.62
N LYS A 599 -0.66 -37.43 -27.51
CA LYS A 599 0.31 -37.53 -26.43
C LYS A 599 -0.38 -37.93 -25.12
N PHE A 600 0.32 -38.65 -24.25
CA PHE A 600 -0.21 -39.06 -22.94
C PHE A 600 -0.38 -37.91 -21.91
N TYR A 601 -0.23 -36.64 -22.32
CA TYR A 601 -0.39 -35.45 -21.49
C TYR A 601 -0.63 -34.20 -22.35
N ASN A 602 -1.18 -33.15 -21.75
CA ASN A 602 -1.40 -31.86 -22.40
C ASN A 602 -0.10 -31.05 -22.40
N GLU A 603 0.53 -30.95 -23.56
CA GLU A 603 1.83 -30.29 -23.72
C GLU A 603 1.81 -28.77 -23.45
N ASN A 604 0.64 -28.13 -23.49
CA ASN A 604 0.52 -26.69 -23.24
C ASN A 604 1.05 -26.32 -21.86
N TYR A 605 0.85 -27.16 -20.84
CA TYR A 605 1.35 -26.91 -19.49
C TYR A 605 2.87 -26.86 -19.40
N ILE A 606 3.59 -27.52 -20.31
CA ILE A 606 5.07 -27.45 -20.39
C ILE A 606 5.49 -26.27 -21.28
N ILE A 607 4.93 -26.19 -22.50
CA ILE A 607 5.31 -25.18 -23.51
C ILE A 607 5.05 -23.75 -23.01
N LYS A 608 3.98 -23.55 -22.24
CA LYS A 608 3.58 -22.25 -21.71
C LYS A 608 4.25 -21.93 -20.38
N SER A 609 4.99 -22.86 -19.76
CA SER A 609 5.60 -22.62 -18.44
C SER A 609 6.98 -21.97 -18.58
N PRO A 610 7.17 -20.72 -18.14
CA PRO A 610 8.48 -20.06 -18.14
C PRO A 610 9.61 -20.88 -17.50
N LEU A 611 9.28 -21.73 -16.52
CA LEU A 611 10.24 -22.58 -15.83
C LEU A 611 11.12 -23.40 -16.77
N PHE A 612 10.55 -23.94 -17.86
CA PHE A 612 11.29 -24.78 -18.81
C PHE A 612 12.14 -23.99 -19.82
N GLU A 613 12.11 -22.66 -19.74
CA GLU A 613 12.91 -21.75 -20.57
C GLU A 613 13.66 -20.70 -19.74
N ILE A 614 13.79 -20.95 -18.43
CA ILE A 614 14.32 -19.99 -17.46
C ILE A 614 15.77 -19.60 -17.74
N GLU A 615 16.53 -20.48 -18.41
CA GLU A 615 17.89 -20.23 -18.84
C GLU A 615 18.00 -19.13 -19.90
N LYS A 616 16.90 -18.74 -20.56
CA LYS A 616 16.92 -17.63 -21.52
C LYS A 616 16.99 -16.27 -20.83
N ILE A 617 16.50 -16.17 -19.60
CA ILE A 617 16.35 -14.90 -18.88
C ILE A 617 17.73 -14.35 -18.50
N LYS A 618 17.98 -13.08 -18.88
CA LYS A 618 19.18 -12.31 -18.55
C LYS A 618 18.86 -10.97 -17.88
N THR A 619 17.60 -10.77 -17.50
CA THR A 619 17.12 -9.52 -16.91
C THR A 619 17.24 -9.58 -15.39
N PRO A 620 17.85 -8.56 -14.73
CA PRO A 620 17.84 -8.43 -13.28
C PRO A 620 16.41 -8.47 -12.72
N THR A 621 16.10 -9.43 -11.86
CA THR A 621 14.72 -9.73 -11.44
C THR A 621 14.52 -9.65 -9.93
N ILE A 622 13.49 -8.92 -9.47
CA ILE A 622 13.05 -8.92 -8.07
C ILE A 622 11.63 -9.50 -7.93
N ILE A 623 11.52 -10.58 -7.15
CA ILE A 623 10.31 -11.41 -7.03
C ILE A 623 9.62 -11.14 -5.69
N PHE A 624 8.29 -11.08 -5.68
CA PHE A 624 7.48 -10.83 -4.47
C PHE A 624 6.36 -11.86 -4.29
N HIS A 625 6.15 -12.42 -3.09
CA HIS A 625 5.01 -13.31 -2.79
C HIS A 625 4.45 -13.18 -1.37
N GLY A 626 3.16 -13.44 -1.19
CA GLY A 626 2.55 -13.63 0.13
C GLY A 626 2.79 -15.04 0.70
N SER A 627 3.03 -15.11 2.01
CA SER A 627 2.64 -16.19 2.94
C SER A 627 1.65 -17.23 2.46
N GLU A 628 0.43 -16.72 2.44
CA GLU A 628 -0.85 -17.43 2.44
C GLU A 628 -1.57 -17.15 1.11
N ASP A 629 -0.79 -16.85 0.08
CA ASP A 629 -1.31 -16.67 -1.26
C ASP A 629 -1.81 -18.03 -1.77
N ARG A 630 -3.11 -18.10 -2.03
CA ARG A 630 -3.78 -19.27 -2.62
C ARG A 630 -4.24 -19.00 -4.04
N ALA A 631 -4.11 -17.77 -4.53
CA ALA A 631 -4.38 -17.46 -5.93
C ALA A 631 -3.15 -17.74 -6.79
N VAL A 632 -1.95 -17.41 -6.27
CA VAL A 632 -0.66 -17.83 -6.84
C VAL A 632 0.22 -18.30 -5.69
N PRO A 633 0.36 -19.62 -5.47
CA PRO A 633 1.12 -20.15 -4.34
C PRO A 633 2.57 -19.67 -4.33
N ARG A 634 3.08 -19.39 -3.13
CA ARG A 634 4.47 -18.92 -2.90
C ARG A 634 5.54 -19.80 -3.57
N ASP A 635 5.24 -21.07 -3.79
CA ASP A 635 6.13 -22.06 -4.36
C ASP A 635 6.47 -21.73 -5.82
N GLN A 636 5.56 -21.09 -6.57
CA GLN A 636 5.84 -20.53 -7.90
C GLN A 636 7.00 -19.52 -7.84
N GLY A 637 7.00 -18.65 -6.81
CA GLY A 637 8.11 -17.73 -6.54
C GLY A 637 9.43 -18.43 -6.20
N TRP A 638 9.37 -19.56 -5.49
CA TRP A 638 10.55 -20.37 -5.17
C TRP A 638 11.12 -21.07 -6.40
N GLU A 639 10.27 -21.66 -7.24
CA GLU A 639 10.66 -22.27 -8.50
C GLU A 639 11.36 -21.24 -9.39
N TYR A 640 10.79 -20.04 -9.49
CA TYR A 640 11.38 -18.95 -10.27
C TYR A 640 12.72 -18.47 -9.72
N TYR A 641 12.79 -18.18 -8.42
CA TYR A 641 14.01 -17.74 -7.75
C TYR A 641 15.13 -18.77 -7.89
N ARG A 642 14.85 -20.05 -7.60
CA ARG A 642 15.84 -21.12 -7.68
C ARG A 642 16.31 -21.31 -9.11
N GLY A 643 15.41 -21.33 -10.09
CA GLY A 643 15.80 -21.44 -11.49
C GLY A 643 16.72 -20.30 -11.92
N LEU A 644 16.34 -19.03 -11.63
CA LEU A 644 17.18 -17.87 -11.94
C LEU A 644 18.53 -17.89 -11.21
N GLN A 645 18.54 -18.31 -9.94
CA GLN A 645 19.76 -18.44 -9.15
C GLN A 645 20.71 -19.48 -9.75
N GLN A 646 20.19 -20.63 -10.18
CA GLN A 646 21.00 -21.72 -10.74
C GLN A 646 21.53 -21.39 -12.13
N VAL A 647 20.74 -20.73 -12.99
CA VAL A 647 21.23 -20.30 -14.32
C VAL A 647 22.23 -19.15 -14.21
N ASN A 648 22.12 -18.32 -13.16
CA ASN A 648 23.09 -17.29 -12.76
C ASN A 648 23.48 -16.32 -13.89
N LYS A 649 22.53 -15.96 -14.76
CA LYS A 649 22.76 -15.03 -15.89
C LYS A 649 22.53 -13.56 -15.54
N ALA A 650 21.80 -13.30 -14.45
CA ALA A 650 21.51 -11.96 -13.96
C ALA A 650 21.23 -11.99 -12.44
N PRO A 651 21.38 -10.86 -11.73
CA PRO A 651 21.00 -10.76 -10.33
C PRO A 651 19.51 -11.07 -10.12
N VAL A 652 19.23 -11.85 -9.08
CA VAL A 652 17.86 -12.16 -8.66
C VAL A 652 17.71 -11.95 -7.16
N ARG A 653 16.57 -11.41 -6.74
CA ARG A 653 16.20 -11.25 -5.33
C ARG A 653 14.76 -11.71 -5.12
N PHE A 654 14.50 -12.47 -4.05
CA PHE A 654 13.16 -12.95 -3.71
C PHE A 654 12.75 -12.49 -2.32
N LEU A 655 11.60 -11.81 -2.24
CA LEU A 655 10.96 -11.43 -0.98
C LEU A 655 9.64 -12.18 -0.85
N TRP A 656 9.44 -12.80 0.31
CA TRP A 656 8.15 -13.32 0.70
C TRP A 656 7.68 -12.64 1.99
N PHE A 657 6.37 -12.40 2.09
CA PHE A 657 5.76 -11.64 3.16
C PHE A 657 4.95 -12.56 4.09
N PRO A 658 5.46 -12.90 5.30
CA PRO A 658 4.81 -13.85 6.18
C PRO A 658 3.38 -13.47 6.56
N GLY A 659 2.47 -14.46 6.51
CA GLY A 659 1.06 -14.30 6.86
C GLY A 659 0.27 -13.35 5.95
N GLN A 660 0.80 -13.00 4.78
CA GLN A 660 0.07 -12.16 3.82
C GLN A 660 -0.62 -13.01 2.75
N PRO A 661 -1.87 -12.69 2.38
CA PRO A 661 -2.56 -13.33 1.26
C PRO A 661 -2.08 -12.74 -0.08
N HIS A 662 -2.78 -13.05 -1.17
CA HIS A 662 -2.48 -12.56 -2.53
C HIS A 662 -2.30 -11.04 -2.63
N GLY A 663 -3.08 -10.27 -1.85
CA GLY A 663 -2.88 -8.83 -1.68
C GLY A 663 -2.26 -8.52 -0.32
N LEU A 664 -1.18 -7.75 -0.28
CA LEU A 664 -0.54 -7.37 0.98
C LEU A 664 -1.48 -6.48 1.81
N GLY A 665 -1.80 -6.90 3.03
CA GLY A 665 -2.69 -6.18 3.96
C GLY A 665 -1.97 -5.35 5.02
N LYS A 666 -0.70 -5.66 5.33
CA LYS A 666 0.12 -4.93 6.29
C LYS A 666 0.79 -3.71 5.67
N ILE A 667 0.79 -2.60 6.41
CA ILE A 667 1.40 -1.34 5.98
C ILE A 667 2.92 -1.52 5.81
N THR A 668 3.58 -2.13 6.79
CA THR A 668 5.03 -2.37 6.77
C THR A 668 5.45 -3.22 5.57
N HIS A 669 4.64 -4.21 5.20
CA HIS A 669 4.91 -5.08 4.05
C HIS A 669 4.70 -4.35 2.73
N GLN A 670 3.63 -3.55 2.59
CA GLN A 670 3.43 -2.71 1.41
C GLN A 670 4.60 -1.70 1.23
N LEU A 671 5.04 -1.05 2.31
CA LEU A 671 6.20 -0.14 2.26
C LEU A 671 7.50 -0.88 1.93
N ARG A 672 7.75 -2.05 2.52
CA ARG A 672 8.94 -2.85 2.21
C ARG A 672 8.98 -3.25 0.74
N LYS A 673 7.85 -3.70 0.18
CA LYS A 673 7.73 -4.04 -1.25
C LYS A 673 8.09 -2.85 -2.12
N MET A 674 7.42 -1.72 -1.94
CA MET A 674 7.66 -0.52 -2.77
C MET A 674 9.10 -0.04 -2.66
N ASN A 675 9.66 0.03 -1.45
CA ASN A 675 11.04 0.52 -1.27
C ASN A 675 12.09 -0.39 -1.92
N GLU A 676 11.93 -1.70 -1.84
CA GLU A 676 12.85 -2.67 -2.45
C GLU A 676 12.75 -2.66 -3.98
N GLU A 677 11.52 -2.58 -4.50
CA GLU A 677 11.29 -2.48 -5.95
C GLU A 677 11.83 -1.17 -6.52
N LEU A 678 11.60 -0.04 -5.85
CA LEU A 678 12.16 1.26 -6.25
C LEU A 678 13.69 1.26 -6.23
N ALA A 679 14.31 0.67 -5.20
CA ALA A 679 15.77 0.54 -5.15
C ALA A 679 16.33 -0.36 -6.27
N TRP A 680 15.59 -1.41 -6.64
CA TRP A 680 15.91 -2.27 -7.77
C TRP A 680 15.85 -1.50 -9.10
N ILE A 681 14.77 -0.73 -9.30
CA ILE A 681 14.58 0.14 -10.47
C ILE A 681 15.71 1.18 -10.54
N ASP A 682 16.00 1.87 -9.44
CA ASP A 682 17.06 2.88 -9.37
C ASP A 682 18.42 2.28 -9.74
N THR A 683 18.72 1.08 -9.25
CA THR A 683 19.96 0.36 -9.55
C THR A 683 20.08 -0.04 -11.01
N TYR A 684 19.07 -0.71 -11.57
CA TYR A 684 19.21 -1.40 -12.87
C TYR A 684 18.65 -0.62 -14.06
N LEU A 685 17.64 0.23 -13.88
CA LEU A 685 17.15 1.09 -14.95
C LEU A 685 17.93 2.41 -15.02
N PHE A 686 18.19 3.02 -13.86
CA PHE A 686 18.77 4.36 -13.78
C PHE A 686 20.26 4.38 -13.44
N ASN A 687 20.89 3.21 -13.23
CA ASN A 687 22.30 3.08 -12.83
C ASN A 687 22.65 3.88 -11.55
N LYS A 688 21.71 3.92 -10.60
CA LYS A 688 21.81 4.60 -9.29
C LYS A 688 21.74 3.56 -8.17
N PRO A 689 22.82 2.82 -7.89
CA PRO A 689 22.84 1.88 -6.78
C PRO A 689 22.63 2.61 -5.45
N SER A 690 21.99 1.95 -4.49
CA SER A 690 21.79 2.50 -3.16
C SER A 690 23.13 2.86 -2.50
N THR A 691 23.30 4.14 -2.14
CA THR A 691 24.43 4.62 -1.32
C THR A 691 24.13 4.52 0.18
N LYS A 692 22.95 3.98 0.54
CA LYS A 692 22.52 3.88 1.94
C LYS A 692 23.40 2.89 2.68
N ASN A 693 24.09 3.40 3.70
CA ASN A 693 24.85 2.58 4.63
C ASN A 693 23.90 2.00 5.68
N GLU A 694 23.59 0.71 5.58
CA GLU A 694 22.67 0.02 6.48
C GLU A 694 23.18 -0.05 7.93
N ALA A 695 24.50 -0.02 8.13
CA ALA A 695 25.13 -0.03 9.45
C ALA A 695 25.14 1.37 10.10
N PHE A 696 24.83 2.42 9.33
CA PHE A 696 24.82 3.80 9.83
C PHE A 696 23.45 4.18 10.39
N LYS A 697 23.36 4.26 11.71
CA LYS A 697 22.17 4.72 12.43
C LYS A 697 22.16 6.26 12.50
N LYS A 698 21.14 6.91 11.90
CA LYS A 698 21.01 8.38 11.80
C LYS A 698 21.07 9.15 13.13
N GLU A 699 20.79 8.47 14.25
CA GLU A 699 20.79 9.03 15.62
C GLU A 699 21.96 8.52 16.47
N SER A 700 23.00 7.93 15.86
CA SER A 700 24.17 7.45 16.58
C SER A 700 25.11 8.58 17.01
N PRO A 701 26.02 8.33 17.98
CA PRO A 701 27.08 9.29 18.28
C PRO A 701 27.93 9.66 17.06
N LEU A 702 28.18 8.71 16.13
CA LEU A 702 28.87 8.98 14.86
C LEU A 702 28.07 9.95 13.97
N ALA A 703 26.76 9.79 13.89
CA ALA A 703 25.90 10.69 13.13
C ALA A 703 25.91 12.12 13.69
N ASN A 704 25.99 12.26 15.01
CA ASN A 704 26.12 13.57 15.65
C ASN A 704 27.49 14.21 15.39
N LEU A 705 28.58 13.42 15.42
CA LEU A 705 29.91 13.91 15.09
C LEU A 705 30.00 14.39 13.63
N LEU A 706 29.45 13.62 12.67
CA LEU A 706 29.34 14.02 11.26
C LEU A 706 28.53 15.33 11.06
N LYS A 707 27.51 15.58 11.89
CA LYS A 707 26.75 16.85 11.85
C LYS A 707 27.60 18.03 12.34
N ILE A 708 28.43 17.82 13.37
CA ILE A 708 29.34 18.83 13.94
C ILE A 708 30.48 19.16 12.97
N ASP A 709 31.07 18.16 12.29
CA ASP A 709 32.14 18.34 11.29
C ASP A 709 31.73 19.19 10.06
N ASN A 710 30.43 19.39 9.88
CA ASN A 710 29.84 20.17 8.79
C ASN A 710 29.45 21.60 9.22
N VAL A 711 29.72 21.99 10.46
CA VAL A 711 29.55 23.36 10.97
C VAL A 711 30.64 24.27 10.38
N LYS A 712 30.35 25.55 10.16
CA LYS A 712 31.35 26.51 9.72
C LYS A 712 32.34 26.80 10.86
N VAL A 713 33.61 26.54 10.59
CA VAL A 713 34.73 26.86 11.48
C VAL A 713 35.54 27.98 10.80
N THR A 714 35.94 28.99 11.56
CA THR A 714 36.85 30.05 11.08
C THR A 714 38.22 29.46 10.71
N GLU A 715 39.06 30.21 9.98
CA GLU A 715 40.40 29.75 9.58
C GLU A 715 41.28 29.34 10.78
N ASN A 716 40.99 29.88 11.97
CA ASN A 716 41.69 29.61 13.22
C ASN A 716 41.07 28.51 14.08
N GLY A 717 40.02 27.80 13.61
CA GLY A 717 39.45 26.66 14.35
C GLY A 717 38.29 26.98 15.32
N ASN A 718 37.82 28.22 15.37
CA ASN A 718 36.73 28.64 16.28
C ASN A 718 35.34 28.48 15.66
N PHE A 719 34.37 28.00 16.45
CA PHE A 719 32.97 27.92 16.04
C PHE A 719 32.33 29.31 16.04
N GLY A 720 31.72 29.72 14.91
CA GLY A 720 31.09 31.04 14.76
C GLY A 720 31.24 31.61 13.36
N ILE A 721 30.78 32.85 13.17
CA ILE A 721 30.92 33.62 11.93
C ILE A 721 31.70 34.90 12.26
N GLU A 722 32.67 35.28 11.43
CA GLU A 722 33.31 36.58 11.53
C GLU A 722 32.43 37.66 10.89
N LEU A 723 32.12 38.70 11.66
CA LEU A 723 31.45 39.90 11.20
C LEU A 723 32.30 41.10 11.63
N ASN A 724 32.88 41.83 10.67
CA ASN A 724 33.78 42.96 10.93
C ASN A 724 34.95 42.62 11.89
N ASN A 725 35.61 41.48 11.67
CA ASN A 725 36.71 40.95 12.50
C ASN A 725 36.33 40.59 13.96
N VAL A 726 35.04 40.46 14.25
CA VAL A 726 34.53 39.98 15.55
C VAL A 726 33.87 38.62 15.37
N LEU A 727 34.29 37.64 16.17
CA LEU A 727 33.73 36.29 16.17
C LEU A 727 32.39 36.26 16.90
N ILE A 728 31.30 36.06 16.17
CA ILE A 728 29.94 36.02 16.73
C ILE A 728 29.31 34.61 16.64
N PRO A 729 28.32 34.28 17.50
CA PRO A 729 27.60 33.01 17.43
C PRO A 729 26.88 32.80 16.10
N GLU A 730 26.99 31.60 15.53
CA GLU A 730 26.14 31.20 14.40
C GLU A 730 24.71 30.97 14.88
N THR A 731 23.72 31.62 14.25
CA THR A 731 22.30 31.43 14.59
C THR A 731 21.56 30.67 13.50
N VAL A 732 20.57 29.87 13.89
CA VAL A 732 19.66 29.14 13.00
C VAL A 732 18.22 29.53 13.24
N SER A 733 17.46 29.75 12.16
CA SER A 733 16.03 30.08 12.26
C SER A 733 15.22 28.85 12.68
N VAL A 734 14.36 29.02 13.70
CA VAL A 734 13.50 27.93 14.21
C VAL A 734 12.42 27.53 13.17
N LYS A 735 12.00 28.46 12.31
CA LYS A 735 11.22 28.28 11.07
C LYS A 735 11.60 29.37 10.06
N LYS A 736 11.20 29.23 8.79
CA LYS A 736 11.63 30.10 7.66
C LYS A 736 11.39 31.61 7.90
N ASP A 737 10.43 31.97 8.75
CA ASP A 737 10.09 33.36 9.15
C ASP A 737 9.91 33.50 10.68
N SER A 738 10.76 32.86 11.49
CA SER A 738 10.67 32.84 12.96
C SER A 738 11.98 33.27 13.62
N ILE A 739 11.94 33.49 14.95
CA ILE A 739 13.14 33.76 15.77
C ILE A 739 14.29 32.78 15.47
N SER A 740 15.51 33.30 15.46
CA SER A 740 16.73 32.52 15.33
C SER A 740 17.33 32.25 16.71
N ILE A 741 17.87 31.06 16.90
CA ILE A 741 18.55 30.64 18.13
C ILE A 741 20.02 30.35 17.82
N GLY A 742 20.91 30.60 18.78
CA GLY A 742 22.30 30.18 18.68
C GLY A 742 22.39 28.68 18.40
N ARG A 743 23.16 28.29 17.38
CA ARG A 743 23.39 26.88 17.03
C ARG A 743 24.09 26.14 18.18
N PHE A 744 24.87 26.87 18.98
CA PHE A 744 25.55 26.42 20.20
C PHE A 744 25.39 27.48 21.31
N GLU A 745 25.78 27.12 22.54
CA GLU A 745 26.01 28.07 23.63
C GLU A 745 27.21 28.99 23.29
N VAL A 746 27.24 30.22 23.84
CA VAL A 746 28.33 31.18 23.59
C VAL A 746 29.64 30.62 24.12
N THR A 747 30.65 30.54 23.24
CA THR A 747 31.94 29.94 23.58
C THR A 747 32.86 30.94 24.28
N ASN A 748 33.88 30.45 25.00
CA ASN A 748 34.87 31.31 25.65
C ASN A 748 35.56 32.29 24.69
N ALA A 749 35.87 31.87 23.46
CA ALA A 749 36.45 32.74 22.43
C ALA A 749 35.48 33.83 21.96
N GLN A 750 34.19 33.49 21.80
CA GLN A 750 33.15 34.46 21.49
C GLN A 750 32.92 35.45 22.64
N PHE A 751 33.01 35.00 23.90
CA PHE A 751 32.85 35.85 25.09
C PHE A 751 34.06 36.76 25.31
N LYS A 752 35.28 36.30 25.02
CA LYS A 752 36.51 37.11 25.06
C LYS A 752 36.56 38.19 23.97
N ALA A 753 35.96 37.93 22.80
CA ALA A 753 35.77 38.96 21.78
C ALA A 753 34.89 40.12 22.28
N TYR A 754 34.04 39.88 23.28
CA TYR A 754 33.21 40.88 23.96
C TYR A 754 33.89 41.51 25.20
N ASN A 755 34.58 40.71 26.02
CA ASN A 755 35.34 41.16 27.18
C ASN A 755 36.82 40.77 27.05
N PRO A 756 37.70 41.67 26.57
CA PRO A 756 39.11 41.38 26.34
C PRO A 756 39.88 40.94 27.60
N GLU A 757 39.42 41.35 28.79
CA GLU A 757 40.01 40.98 30.10
C GLU A 757 39.61 39.55 30.54
N PHE A 758 38.64 38.92 29.87
CA PHE A 758 38.23 37.55 30.14
C PHE A 758 39.31 36.57 29.65
N ASN A 759 39.91 35.84 30.59
CA ASN A 759 40.92 34.84 30.32
C ASN A 759 40.39 33.43 30.58
N PHE A 760 40.71 32.53 29.66
CA PHE A 760 40.38 31.10 29.71
C PHE A 760 41.59 30.30 29.24
N ASP A 761 41.72 29.06 29.71
CA ASP A 761 42.86 28.22 29.37
C ASP A 761 42.91 27.91 27.86
N ALA A 762 44.12 27.90 27.30
CA ALA A 762 44.35 27.61 25.89
C ALA A 762 43.72 26.26 25.49
N GLY A 763 42.91 26.25 24.41
CA GLY A 763 42.20 25.07 23.94
C GLY A 763 40.78 24.91 24.49
N LEU A 764 40.29 25.86 25.29
CA LEU A 764 38.88 25.92 25.74
C LEU A 764 38.04 26.95 24.96
N ASP A 765 38.57 27.44 23.85
CA ASP A 765 38.03 28.49 22.97
C ASP A 765 36.58 28.21 22.55
N ASN A 766 36.24 26.95 22.33
CA ASN A 766 34.93 26.48 21.87
C ASN A 766 34.05 25.89 22.99
N TYR A 767 34.47 25.96 24.25
CA TYR A 767 33.71 25.47 25.41
C TYR A 767 32.80 26.57 25.98
N PRO A 768 31.65 26.21 26.58
CA PRO A 768 30.79 27.18 27.24
C PRO A 768 31.47 27.78 28.47
N VAL A 769 31.22 29.06 28.72
CA VAL A 769 31.79 29.79 29.86
C VAL A 769 31.22 29.30 31.19
N VAL A 770 32.10 29.09 32.19
CA VAL A 770 31.74 28.67 33.55
C VAL A 770 32.15 29.75 34.54
N THR A 771 31.22 30.21 35.38
CA THR A 771 31.39 31.32 36.35
C THR A 771 31.15 30.84 37.79
N SER A 772 31.52 31.63 38.79
CA SER A 772 31.51 31.18 40.19
C SER A 772 30.10 31.04 40.79
N LYS A 773 29.96 30.11 41.75
CA LYS A 773 28.75 29.95 42.58
C LYS A 773 28.45 31.20 43.42
N GLU A 774 29.47 32.00 43.74
CA GLU A 774 29.31 33.30 44.41
C GLU A 774 28.71 34.35 43.50
N GLU A 775 29.05 34.38 42.21
CA GLU A 775 28.35 35.20 41.22
C GLU A 775 26.93 34.69 40.97
N ALA A 776 26.72 33.37 40.95
CA ALA A 776 25.39 32.79 40.81
C ALA A 776 24.49 33.06 42.04
N LEU A 777 25.03 33.02 43.27
CA LEU A 777 24.33 33.35 44.51
C LEU A 777 24.09 34.86 44.66
N LYS A 778 25.07 35.70 44.29
CA LYS A 778 24.90 37.16 44.21
C LYS A 778 23.85 37.53 43.16
N TYR A 779 23.77 36.78 42.07
CA TYR A 779 22.76 36.96 41.03
C TYR A 779 21.35 36.65 41.52
N VAL A 780 21.09 35.52 42.20
CA VAL A 780 19.74 35.25 42.76
C VAL A 780 19.39 36.19 43.92
N GLN A 781 20.37 36.67 44.71
CA GLN A 781 20.15 37.67 45.76
C GLN A 781 19.90 39.09 45.23
N TRP A 782 20.58 39.47 44.14
CA TRP A 782 20.33 40.71 43.40
C TRP A 782 18.97 40.67 42.72
N LEU A 783 18.61 39.54 42.12
CA LEU A 783 17.31 39.33 41.46
C LEU A 783 16.16 39.42 42.47
N SER A 784 16.29 38.82 43.65
CA SER A 784 15.30 38.96 44.72
C SER A 784 15.15 40.37 45.28
N ARG A 785 16.23 41.16 45.28
CA ARG A 785 16.19 42.57 45.71
C ARG A 785 15.63 43.50 44.63
N LEU A 786 15.84 43.17 43.36
CA LEU A 786 15.36 43.95 42.22
C LEU A 786 13.85 43.78 42.00
N THR A 787 13.29 42.61 42.33
CA THR A 787 11.88 42.28 42.04
C THR A 787 10.97 42.21 43.27
N GLY A 788 11.52 41.98 44.46
CA GLY A 788 10.75 41.81 45.70
C GLY A 788 10.39 40.35 46.07
N ASP A 789 10.70 39.36 45.22
CA ASP A 789 10.39 37.94 45.42
C ASP A 789 11.64 37.06 45.66
N SER A 790 11.52 35.94 46.41
CA SER A 790 12.68 35.13 46.88
C SER A 790 13.05 33.91 45.98
N TYR A 791 14.33 33.73 45.62
CA TYR A 791 14.87 32.61 44.78
C TYR A 791 16.06 31.80 45.42
N ARG A 792 16.20 30.47 45.17
CA ARG A 792 17.31 29.58 45.66
C ARG A 792 17.61 28.27 44.85
N LEU A 793 18.71 27.54 45.18
CA LEU A 793 19.24 26.30 44.51
C LEU A 793 18.89 24.93 45.22
N PRO A 794 19.09 23.73 44.56
CA PRO A 794 18.74 22.37 45.06
C PRO A 794 19.69 21.74 46.10
N SER A 795 19.29 20.61 46.72
CA SER A 795 19.97 20.00 47.90
C SER A 795 20.70 18.66 47.66
N GLU A 796 21.55 18.27 48.62
CA GLU A 796 22.51 17.16 48.52
C GLU A 796 21.89 15.76 48.48
N LYS A 797 20.73 15.53 49.13
CA LYS A 797 19.99 14.25 49.04
C LYS A 797 19.39 14.00 47.65
N GLU A 798 19.10 15.05 46.90
CA GLU A 798 18.56 14.97 45.53
C GLU A 798 19.65 14.59 44.53
N ALA A 799 20.88 15.06 44.75
CA ALA A 799 22.05 14.74 43.93
C ALA A 799 22.55 13.29 44.11
N GLN A 800 22.59 12.77 45.33
CA GLN A 800 23.13 11.43 45.62
C GLN A 800 22.25 10.27 45.07
N LYS A 801 20.95 10.50 44.87
CA LYS A 801 20.03 9.50 44.27
C LYS A 801 20.18 9.40 42.74
N LEU A 802 20.71 10.44 42.09
CA LEU A 802 20.95 10.47 40.64
C LEU A 802 22.24 9.72 40.24
N GLN A 803 23.25 9.69 41.12
CA GLN A 803 24.56 9.08 40.83
C GLN A 803 24.56 7.54 40.81
N LYS A 804 23.75 6.87 41.65
CA LYS A 804 23.67 5.38 41.65
C LYS A 804 23.03 4.81 40.38
N SER A 805 22.18 5.57 39.69
CA SER A 805 21.61 5.18 38.38
C SER A 805 22.63 5.24 37.22
N ALA A 806 23.71 6.02 37.37
CA ALA A 806 24.76 6.15 36.35
C ALA A 806 25.70 4.94 36.27
N HIS A 807 25.68 4.04 37.27
CA HIS A 807 26.58 2.88 37.37
C HIS A 807 26.16 1.69 36.47
N LYS A 808 24.87 1.55 36.12
CA LYS A 808 24.38 0.58 35.11
C LYS A 808 24.71 0.96 33.65
N ALA A 809 25.35 2.11 33.41
CA ALA A 809 25.57 2.67 32.08
C ALA A 809 26.92 2.31 31.42
N ALA A 810 27.68 1.35 31.95
CA ALA A 810 29.07 1.07 31.52
C ALA A 810 29.23 0.20 30.25
N ALA A 811 28.19 -0.45 29.73
CA ALA A 811 28.22 -1.08 28.39
C ALA A 811 28.29 -0.05 27.22
N LYS A 812 28.76 1.17 27.50
CA LYS A 812 28.67 2.39 26.67
C LYS A 812 30.02 3.15 26.61
N GLU A 813 31.15 2.44 26.64
CA GLU A 813 32.50 3.03 26.50
C GLU A 813 32.89 3.31 25.04
N ASN A 814 34.01 4.00 24.76
CA ASN A 814 34.32 4.59 23.44
C ASN A 814 34.87 3.60 22.39
N THR A 815 34.05 2.62 21.99
CA THR A 815 34.33 1.64 20.92
C THR A 815 33.57 1.94 19.63
N LEU A 816 33.83 1.19 18.55
CA LEU A 816 33.06 1.31 17.32
C LEU A 816 31.56 1.03 17.55
N ASN A 817 31.20 0.10 18.44
CA ASN A 817 29.82 -0.21 18.83
C ASN A 817 29.13 1.00 19.51
N TYR A 818 29.87 1.74 20.34
CA TYR A 818 29.36 2.99 20.92
C TYR A 818 29.10 4.06 19.85
N TRP A 819 30.03 4.25 18.92
CA TRP A 819 29.87 5.22 17.83
C TRP A 819 28.75 4.82 16.86
N ALA A 820 28.54 3.53 16.64
CA ALA A 820 27.38 3.00 15.92
C ALA A 820 26.06 3.22 16.66
N GLY A 821 26.09 3.29 18.00
CA GLY A 821 24.92 3.47 18.85
C GLY A 821 24.03 2.22 18.94
N TYR A 822 24.61 1.05 18.64
CA TYR A 822 24.07 -0.30 18.82
C TYR A 822 25.22 -1.32 18.72
N GLU A 823 24.95 -2.58 19.05
CA GLU A 823 25.91 -3.67 18.91
C GLU A 823 26.01 -4.09 17.44
N ILE A 824 27.13 -3.77 16.79
CA ILE A 824 27.37 -4.04 15.37
C ILE A 824 27.93 -5.45 15.16
N THR A 825 27.78 -6.01 13.97
CA THR A 825 28.46 -7.26 13.58
C THR A 825 29.80 -7.01 12.88
N ILE A 826 30.66 -8.02 12.79
CA ILE A 826 31.95 -7.91 12.09
C ILE A 826 31.80 -7.52 10.61
N ASP A 827 30.74 -8.00 9.93
CA ASP A 827 30.46 -7.65 8.53
C ASP A 827 29.98 -6.20 8.37
N GLU A 828 29.38 -5.62 9.41
CA GLU A 828 28.94 -4.23 9.43
C GLU A 828 30.10 -3.24 9.64
N VAL A 829 31.25 -3.71 10.14
CA VAL A 829 32.44 -2.88 10.37
C VAL A 829 32.93 -2.25 9.07
N GLU A 830 33.03 -3.01 7.98
CA GLU A 830 33.46 -2.47 6.68
C GLU A 830 32.47 -1.42 6.16
N LYS A 831 31.16 -1.70 6.29
CA LYS A 831 30.10 -0.76 5.90
C LYS A 831 30.24 0.53 6.72
N LEU A 832 30.32 0.45 8.04
CA LEU A 832 30.41 1.61 8.92
C LEU A 832 31.70 2.42 8.70
N ASN A 833 32.82 1.74 8.43
CA ASN A 833 34.10 2.39 8.12
C ASN A 833 34.04 3.28 6.87
N LYS A 834 33.25 2.92 5.84
CA LYS A 834 33.00 3.79 4.67
C LYS A 834 32.34 5.12 5.05
N LYS A 835 31.59 5.17 6.16
CA LYS A 835 31.03 6.42 6.69
C LYS A 835 32.01 7.16 7.59
N ILE A 836 32.85 6.45 8.33
CA ILE A 836 33.90 7.04 9.17
C ILE A 836 34.93 7.77 8.32
N THR A 837 35.24 7.31 7.10
CA THR A 837 36.15 8.00 6.18
C THR A 837 35.65 9.39 5.72
N GLU A 838 34.38 9.72 5.94
CA GLU A 838 33.83 11.05 5.64
C GLU A 838 34.03 12.06 6.78
N LEU A 839 34.48 11.61 7.96
CA LEU A 839 34.82 12.49 9.07
C LEU A 839 36.04 13.35 8.74
N LYS A 840 35.97 14.62 9.14
CA LYS A 840 37.14 15.52 9.19
C LYS A 840 37.82 15.46 10.55
N SER A 841 37.07 15.11 11.60
CA SER A 841 37.56 14.86 12.95
C SER A 841 37.90 13.39 13.19
N HIS A 842 38.41 13.06 14.38
CA HIS A 842 38.77 11.68 14.76
C HIS A 842 37.85 11.12 15.85
N LEU A 843 37.75 9.78 15.92
CA LEU A 843 36.93 9.09 16.92
C LEU A 843 37.57 9.07 18.33
N PHE A 844 38.83 9.51 18.45
CA PHE A 844 39.50 9.60 19.73
C PHE A 844 38.86 10.67 20.63
N LYS A 845 38.75 10.35 21.92
CA LYS A 845 38.37 11.30 22.95
C LYS A 845 39.60 11.77 23.72
N LYS A 846 39.49 12.91 24.40
CA LYS A 846 40.53 13.40 25.32
C LYS A 846 40.78 12.36 26.41
N VAL A 847 42.04 12.00 26.66
CA VAL A 847 42.44 11.04 27.71
C VAL A 847 41.83 11.43 29.06
N GLY A 848 41.34 10.44 29.80
CA GLY A 848 40.65 10.62 31.08
C GLY A 848 39.15 10.91 30.98
N LYS A 849 38.55 10.95 29.78
CA LYS A 849 37.09 11.20 29.61
C LYS A 849 36.21 9.97 29.82
N ASN A 850 36.75 8.76 29.70
CA ASN A 850 36.01 7.53 29.96
C ASN A 850 36.08 7.16 31.44
N LYS A 851 35.30 6.17 31.89
CA LYS A 851 35.34 5.75 33.30
C LYS A 851 36.66 5.06 33.62
N THR A 852 37.07 5.12 34.89
CA THR A 852 38.23 4.39 35.36
C THR A 852 37.93 2.90 35.44
N THR A 853 38.88 2.09 34.99
CA THR A 853 38.93 0.65 35.22
C THR A 853 39.82 0.38 36.42
N LYS A 854 39.34 -0.42 37.38
CA LYS A 854 40.15 -0.80 38.54
C LYS A 854 41.17 -1.86 38.16
N VAL A 855 42.44 -1.62 38.49
CA VAL A 855 43.54 -2.57 38.39
C VAL A 855 44.19 -2.65 39.77
N GLY A 856 43.83 -3.68 40.55
CA GLY A 856 44.13 -3.73 41.99
C GLY A 856 43.38 -2.63 42.76
N GLU A 857 44.10 -1.82 43.54
CA GLU A 857 43.56 -0.65 44.25
C GLU A 857 43.60 0.64 43.43
N ALA A 858 44.29 0.64 42.28
CA ALA A 858 44.47 1.81 41.43
C ALA A 858 43.31 1.98 40.42
N GLU A 859 42.99 3.22 40.11
CA GLU A 859 42.00 3.59 39.10
C GLU A 859 42.70 4.07 37.81
N VAL A 860 42.43 3.38 36.69
CA VAL A 860 43.14 3.56 35.42
C VAL A 860 42.17 4.00 34.33
N TYR A 861 42.44 5.11 33.66
CA TYR A 861 41.59 5.62 32.57
C TYR A 861 41.93 4.99 31.21
N ASP A 862 40.91 4.90 30.34
CA ASP A 862 41.00 4.54 28.92
C ASP A 862 41.55 3.13 28.61
N LEU A 863 41.57 2.24 29.61
CA LEU A 863 42.06 0.87 29.47
C LEU A 863 41.16 0.09 28.49
N GLY A 864 41.64 -0.12 27.27
CA GLY A 864 40.95 -0.89 26.23
C GLY A 864 39.91 -0.14 25.39
N GLY A 865 39.93 1.20 25.33
CA GLY A 865 38.84 1.96 24.71
C GLY A 865 39.15 3.37 24.18
N ASN A 866 40.35 3.63 23.65
CA ASN A 866 40.63 4.86 22.89
C ASN A 866 41.69 4.61 21.81
N VAL A 867 42.82 4.03 22.23
CA VAL A 867 43.86 3.42 21.38
C VAL A 867 44.18 2.05 21.96
N ALA A 868 44.60 1.09 21.12
CA ALA A 868 45.23 -0.13 21.63
C ALA A 868 46.60 0.19 22.24
N GLU A 869 47.21 -0.70 23.01
CA GLU A 869 48.43 -0.41 23.77
C GLU A 869 49.52 -1.45 23.51
N TYR A 870 50.79 -1.03 23.47
CA TYR A 870 51.93 -1.94 23.34
C TYR A 870 52.26 -2.66 24.66
N PHE A 871 52.62 -3.94 24.57
CA PHE A 871 53.36 -4.68 25.60
C PHE A 871 54.65 -5.27 25.01
N GLU A 872 55.49 -5.89 25.85
CA GLU A 872 56.86 -6.34 25.52
C GLU A 872 56.98 -7.09 24.17
N ASN A 873 55.98 -7.92 23.83
CA ASN A 873 56.00 -8.72 22.61
C ASN A 873 54.73 -8.59 21.74
N GLY A 874 53.95 -7.50 21.88
CA GLY A 874 52.73 -7.33 21.07
C GLY A 874 51.84 -6.13 21.41
N ILE A 875 50.56 -6.23 21.03
CA ILE A 875 49.53 -5.20 21.26
C ILE A 875 48.37 -5.82 22.03
N TYR A 876 47.78 -5.07 22.98
CA TYR A 876 46.57 -5.47 23.70
C TYR A 876 45.52 -4.34 23.73
N GLY A 877 44.25 -4.69 23.95
CA GLY A 877 43.14 -3.74 24.02
C GLY A 877 42.59 -3.27 22.67
N TYR A 878 41.64 -2.33 22.70
CA TYR A 878 40.91 -1.83 21.52
C TYR A 878 41.08 -0.32 21.37
N SER A 879 41.12 0.16 20.13
CA SER A 879 40.97 1.57 19.79
C SER A 879 39.52 1.95 19.52
N ALA A 880 39.26 3.26 19.43
CA ALA A 880 37.97 3.80 19.03
C ALA A 880 37.51 3.37 17.62
N TYR A 881 38.41 2.79 16.81
CA TYR A 881 38.16 2.31 15.46
C TYR A 881 38.06 0.78 15.36
N ASP A 882 38.33 0.06 16.46
CA ASP A 882 38.32 -1.40 16.46
C ASP A 882 36.95 -1.94 16.86
N PHE A 883 36.58 -3.05 16.22
CA PHE A 883 35.39 -3.81 16.57
C PHE A 883 35.65 -4.62 17.85
N TYR A 884 34.73 -4.52 18.80
CA TYR A 884 34.75 -5.32 20.01
C TYR A 884 33.71 -6.44 19.88
N ASP A 885 34.20 -7.67 19.70
CA ASP A 885 33.39 -8.88 19.69
C ASP A 885 33.34 -9.47 21.09
N THR A 886 32.15 -9.51 21.70
CA THR A 886 31.98 -10.04 23.06
C THR A 886 32.27 -11.54 23.17
N ASN A 887 32.28 -12.26 22.04
CA ASN A 887 32.49 -13.71 21.99
C ASN A 887 33.90 -14.10 21.54
N ASN A 888 34.76 -13.13 21.21
CA ASN A 888 36.15 -13.36 20.84
C ASN A 888 37.10 -12.78 21.89
N THR A 889 37.88 -13.64 22.53
CA THR A 889 38.86 -13.25 23.57
C THR A 889 40.29 -13.15 23.05
N GLU A 890 40.52 -13.38 21.75
CA GLU A 890 41.85 -13.27 21.14
C GLU A 890 42.31 -11.80 21.06
N MET A 891 43.62 -11.59 21.13
CA MET A 891 44.22 -10.27 20.99
C MET A 891 44.08 -9.76 19.55
N ILE A 892 43.45 -8.60 19.38
CA ILE A 892 43.23 -8.01 18.06
C ILE A 892 44.46 -7.23 17.55
N LYS A 893 44.59 -7.15 16.21
CA LYS A 893 45.59 -6.28 15.56
C LYS A 893 44.98 -4.92 15.29
N SER A 894 45.27 -3.93 16.14
CA SER A 894 44.83 -2.56 15.95
C SER A 894 45.80 -1.75 15.07
N LYS A 895 45.27 -0.83 14.26
CA LYS A 895 46.06 0.16 13.51
C LYS A 895 46.42 1.39 14.34
N TYR A 896 45.69 1.65 15.43
CA TYR A 896 45.86 2.84 16.26
C TYR A 896 46.33 2.42 17.64
N VAL A 897 47.65 2.44 17.83
CA VAL A 897 48.32 1.92 19.01
C VAL A 897 49.06 3.04 19.75
N GLY A 898 48.81 3.17 21.05
CA GLY A 898 49.49 4.03 21.98
C GLY A 898 50.35 3.26 22.98
N ILE A 899 50.83 3.95 24.01
CA ILE A 899 51.77 3.40 24.99
C ILE A 899 51.22 3.67 26.40
N ARG A 900 51.29 2.64 27.26
CA ARG A 900 51.07 2.77 28.70
C ARG A 900 52.37 2.44 29.42
N VAL A 901 52.82 3.35 30.29
CA VAL A 901 54.09 3.22 31.01
C VAL A 901 53.88 2.61 32.39
N ILE A 902 54.83 1.77 32.82
CA ILE A 902 54.91 1.18 34.16
C ILE A 902 56.15 1.75 34.84
N LYS A 903 56.01 2.21 36.09
CA LYS A 903 57.10 2.66 36.95
C LYS A 903 57.19 1.70 38.13
N GLU A 904 58.36 1.10 38.32
CA GLU A 904 58.66 0.25 39.49
C GLU A 904 58.93 1.06 40.76
#